data_AF-A0A7C2LL84-F1
#
_entry.id   AF-A0A7C2LL84-F1
#
_cell.length_a   1.000
_cell.length_b   1.000
_cell.length_c   1.000
_cell.angle_alpha   90.00
_cell.angle_beta   90.00
_cell.angle_gamma   90.00
#
_symmetry.space_group_name_H-M   'P 1'
#
loop_
_entity.id
_entity.type
_entity.pdbx_description
1 polymer ?
#
loop_
_entity_poly.entity_id
_entity_poly.type
_entity_poly.pdbx_seq_one_letter_code
_entity_poly.pdbx_strand_id
1 'polypeptide(L)'
;MHIARIVLRLFLPAALLASLLAAKAAWPEFTMQGEGKPVGSLLQEELQFDIVINGGSFSAPAAALAAARANPDAEILLLEPTDWLGGQATSQGVAAIDNPWHDPGASLMRNQPTLYYPADYLDFLEQIRAAPEEAPGEGMAPSGSAWVSREAFDPRTAAWVLDQMVSEYANITVLKMTAVKAVEVADVTDEWGAGKRVTALTVIQREPLGGYQPFDKLLSEEISDWYSPDDSADFAKAVYRVLPRDLAKGLVLVEASELGDLMVLSGAIYTVGRELTTETIADDGTLPALDEDGSQSFVFPFCMTDATAALNEEELKSPFPDFESYYQDQVDSFFSFGSYSWNRIWTYRRLKNTGPLYSYDTVNPGDVSMQNWYPGNDYPYGSMLCSRVEAASETADWFGGVMLSELAQTEKHAIAWYFCMKENRPTPWDTQFLRGAHALNMMGTGTGLAKFPYIRGTRRIVGLSNFRVTERYFVDTRSDDYAGQSSFRYYDSVGIGNYAADVHPTWVSTGISPSRHYPAPFYIPYRALGSVNVRNLLAAGKAIATTFITNSAYRLHPIEWAIGSAAGAAAALMIQDGSTNYDLLEIPALRALQEEINGNSPISWAVYDSEAVPDWNGDLIVNDLNPVEAGVPFAIEVYHHRAYRAEIFLGGAFLGETTTRANGRLILGGLTAHAGATGFRAVCYDEEGNVLDVLNELDSGDEPDPSIVD
;
A
#
# COMPACT_ATOMS: atom_id res chain seq x y z
N MET A 1 -14.47 54.46 -64.83
CA MET A 1 -14.64 53.14 -65.47
C MET A 1 -15.21 52.20 -64.42
N HIS A 2 -16.34 51.58 -64.76
CA HIS A 2 -17.27 50.83 -63.89
C HIS A 2 -16.60 49.82 -62.94
N ILE A 3 -17.08 49.47 -61.74
CA ILE A 3 -18.18 49.86 -60.81
C ILE A 3 -17.76 49.15 -59.48
N ALA A 4 -17.43 49.85 -58.39
CA ALA A 4 -18.26 50.17 -57.19
C ALA A 4 -18.98 48.96 -56.53
N ARG A 5 -18.71 48.56 -55.27
CA ARG A 5 -19.05 49.19 -53.96
C ARG A 5 -20.56 49.42 -53.73
N ILE A 6 -21.01 49.10 -52.49
CA ILE A 6 -22.09 49.74 -51.68
C ILE A 6 -23.53 49.30 -52.06
N VAL A 7 -24.50 48.98 -51.17
CA VAL A 7 -24.67 48.99 -49.70
C VAL A 7 -25.88 48.11 -49.38
N LEU A 8 -25.85 47.37 -48.27
CA LEU A 8 -27.08 47.06 -47.52
C LEU A 8 -26.74 47.02 -46.02
N ARG A 9 -27.15 48.06 -45.30
CA ARG A 9 -27.45 47.97 -43.87
C ARG A 9 -28.97 47.76 -43.79
N LEU A 10 -29.42 46.83 -42.96
CA LEU A 10 -30.34 47.10 -41.84
C LEU A 10 -30.80 45.79 -41.16
N PHE A 11 -30.75 45.82 -39.82
CA PHE A 11 -31.39 44.96 -38.81
C PHE A 11 -30.90 43.52 -38.59
N LEU A 12 -30.20 43.35 -37.46
CA LEU A 12 -30.04 42.10 -36.72
C LEU A 12 -31.39 41.55 -36.24
N PRO A 13 -31.44 40.23 -35.99
CA PRO A 13 -31.81 39.80 -34.64
C PRO A 13 -30.75 38.90 -34.00
N ALA A 14 -30.71 38.97 -32.68
CA ALA A 14 -29.74 38.39 -31.76
C ALA A 14 -29.84 36.85 -31.65
N ALA A 15 -29.44 36.11 -32.70
CA ALA A 15 -29.47 34.65 -32.70
C ALA A 15 -28.17 33.97 -33.16
N LEU A 16 -27.05 34.70 -33.27
CA LEU A 16 -25.77 34.15 -33.75
C LEU A 16 -24.54 34.58 -32.94
N LEU A 17 -24.76 34.94 -31.67
CA LEU A 17 -23.70 35.13 -30.66
C LEU A 17 -23.87 34.20 -29.45
N ALA A 18 -24.69 33.15 -29.56
CA ALA A 18 -25.05 32.25 -28.46
C ALA A 18 -24.58 30.79 -28.64
N SER A 19 -23.70 30.49 -29.60
CA SER A 19 -23.20 29.12 -29.85
C SER A 19 -21.68 28.96 -29.66
N LEU A 20 -21.03 29.89 -28.96
CA LEU A 20 -19.60 29.82 -28.61
C LEU A 20 -19.36 30.02 -27.09
N LEU A 21 -20.40 29.91 -26.27
CA LEU A 21 -20.36 29.99 -24.80
C LEU A 21 -21.13 28.87 -24.10
N ALA A 22 -21.50 27.80 -24.81
CA ALA A 22 -22.23 26.66 -24.26
C ALA A 22 -21.50 25.35 -24.58
N ALA A 23 -20.42 25.12 -23.85
CA ALA A 23 -19.85 23.80 -23.56
C ALA A 23 -19.04 23.90 -22.26
N LYS A 24 -19.69 24.36 -21.18
CA LYS A 24 -19.26 24.03 -19.82
C LYS A 24 -19.87 22.66 -19.53
N ALA A 25 -19.05 21.62 -19.54
CA ALA A 25 -19.44 20.29 -19.10
C ALA A 25 -19.84 20.39 -17.62
N ALA A 26 -21.06 19.95 -17.33
CA ALA A 26 -21.65 19.96 -16.01
C ALA A 26 -20.97 18.90 -15.13
N TRP A 27 -20.40 19.34 -14.02
CA TRP A 27 -20.20 18.52 -12.83
C TRP A 27 -21.47 18.68 -11.98
N PRO A 28 -21.96 17.65 -11.27
CA PRO A 28 -23.09 17.82 -10.37
C PRO A 28 -22.68 18.73 -9.20
N GLU A 29 -23.34 19.89 -9.09
CA GLU A 29 -23.22 20.80 -7.94
C GLU A 29 -23.82 20.13 -6.69
N PHE A 30 -23.00 19.91 -5.66
CA PHE A 30 -23.48 19.56 -4.32
C PHE A 30 -23.66 20.85 -3.52
N THR A 31 -24.90 21.23 -3.22
CA THR A 31 -25.21 22.40 -2.39
C THR A 31 -25.23 22.03 -0.92
N MET A 32 -24.25 22.52 -0.17
CA MET A 32 -24.26 22.63 1.29
C MET A 32 -25.02 23.91 1.72
N GLN A 33 -25.95 23.82 2.67
CA GLN A 33 -26.58 24.99 3.30
C GLN A 33 -26.61 24.87 4.83
N GLY A 34 -26.03 25.86 5.51
CA GLY A 34 -26.22 26.13 6.95
C GLY A 34 -25.44 27.38 7.40
N GLU A 35 -26.13 28.39 7.95
CA GLU A 35 -25.54 29.65 8.44
C GLU A 35 -25.14 29.59 9.94
N GLY A 36 -23.91 30.02 10.30
CA GLY A 36 -23.68 30.93 11.45
C GLY A 36 -22.67 30.61 12.58
N LYS A 37 -21.70 31.53 12.77
CA LYS A 37 -21.25 32.22 14.03
C LYS A 37 -20.42 31.47 15.13
N PRO A 38 -19.67 32.21 16.01
CA PRO A 38 -18.24 31.97 16.29
C PRO A 38 -17.88 31.12 17.52
N VAL A 39 -16.60 30.73 17.50
CA VAL A 39 -15.82 29.73 18.27
C VAL A 39 -16.01 29.72 19.80
N GLY A 40 -16.54 28.60 20.26
CA GLY A 40 -16.47 28.03 21.60
C GLY A 40 -17.15 26.64 21.56
N SER A 41 -16.36 25.57 21.71
CA SER A 41 -16.68 24.13 21.50
C SER A 41 -16.93 23.71 20.04
N LEU A 42 -15.93 23.10 19.39
CA LEU A 42 -16.08 22.45 18.08
C LEU A 42 -15.74 20.95 18.21
N LEU A 43 -16.70 20.19 18.75
CA LEU A 43 -17.03 18.87 18.24
C LEU A 43 -18.30 19.11 17.43
N GLN A 44 -18.22 19.05 16.10
CA GLN A 44 -19.32 19.46 15.24
C GLN A 44 -20.34 18.34 15.00
N GLU A 45 -19.98 17.06 15.23
CA GLU A 45 -20.91 15.94 15.39
C GLU A 45 -20.17 14.69 15.94
N GLU A 46 -20.85 13.85 16.72
CA GLU A 46 -20.34 12.53 17.13
C GLU A 46 -20.82 11.47 16.13
N LEU A 47 -19.89 10.71 15.57
CA LEU A 47 -20.17 9.59 14.68
C LEU A 47 -19.92 8.28 15.41
N GLN A 48 -20.73 7.26 15.14
CA GLN A 48 -20.62 5.95 15.79
C GLN A 48 -20.39 4.85 14.77
N PHE A 49 -19.29 4.12 14.93
CA PHE A 49 -18.90 3.03 14.05
C PHE A 49 -18.32 1.86 14.85
N ASP A 50 -18.22 0.70 14.22
CA ASP A 50 -17.61 -0.50 14.79
C ASP A 50 -16.15 -0.61 14.32
N ILE A 51 -15.92 -0.36 13.04
CA ILE A 51 -14.62 -0.48 12.38
C ILE A 51 -14.27 0.86 11.70
N VAL A 52 -13.03 1.31 11.88
CA VAL A 52 -12.49 2.49 11.20
C VAL A 52 -11.28 2.10 10.37
N ILE A 53 -11.38 2.31 9.06
CA ILE A 53 -10.30 2.10 8.10
C ILE A 53 -9.78 3.48 7.70
N ASN A 54 -8.57 3.81 8.16
CA ASN A 54 -7.89 5.03 7.73
C ASN A 54 -7.10 4.70 6.47
N GLY A 55 -7.40 5.26 5.29
CA GLY A 55 -6.58 4.89 4.16
C GLY A 55 -6.70 5.66 2.85
N GLY A 56 -5.54 5.97 2.29
CA GLY A 56 -5.30 6.43 0.91
C GLY A 56 -4.39 5.48 0.13
N SER A 57 -4.29 4.21 0.56
CA SER A 57 -3.58 3.14 -0.15
C SER A 57 -4.55 2.26 -0.95
N PHE A 58 -4.01 1.33 -1.74
CA PHE A 58 -4.82 0.38 -2.49
C PHE A 58 -5.42 -0.73 -1.60
N SER A 59 -4.90 -0.92 -0.38
CA SER A 59 -5.46 -1.84 0.61
C SER A 59 -6.75 -1.35 1.28
N ALA A 60 -6.99 -0.04 1.30
CA ALA A 60 -8.11 0.55 2.03
C ALA A 60 -9.49 0.10 1.51
N PRO A 61 -9.80 0.18 0.19
CA PRO A 61 -11.05 -0.36 -0.32
C PRO A 61 -11.14 -1.89 -0.14
N ALA A 62 -10.04 -2.63 -0.31
CA ALA A 62 -10.02 -4.08 -0.08
C ALA A 62 -10.40 -4.47 1.36
N ALA A 63 -9.88 -3.73 2.35
CA ALA A 63 -10.23 -3.91 3.74
C ALA A 63 -11.70 -3.60 4.02
N ALA A 64 -12.25 -2.55 3.41
CA ALA A 64 -13.65 -2.17 3.59
C ALA A 64 -14.59 -3.23 3.02
N LEU A 65 -14.33 -3.70 1.80
CA LEU A 65 -15.09 -4.76 1.13
C LEU A 65 -15.04 -6.08 1.93
N ALA A 66 -13.85 -6.48 2.39
CA ALA A 66 -13.70 -7.69 3.17
C ALA A 66 -14.38 -7.59 4.54
N ALA A 67 -14.26 -6.46 5.24
CA ALA A 67 -14.92 -6.25 6.51
C ALA A 67 -16.46 -6.30 6.37
N ALA A 68 -17.01 -5.62 5.36
CA ALA A 68 -18.45 -5.55 5.14
C ALA A 68 -19.05 -6.91 4.78
N ARG A 69 -18.32 -7.71 3.99
CA ARG A 69 -18.71 -9.07 3.62
C ARG A 69 -18.65 -10.03 4.80
N ALA A 70 -17.57 -9.99 5.59
CA ALA A 70 -17.36 -10.90 6.72
C ALA A 70 -18.27 -10.60 7.92
N ASN A 71 -18.71 -9.35 8.09
CA ASN A 71 -19.66 -8.96 9.14
C ASN A 71 -20.68 -7.92 8.64
N PRO A 72 -21.79 -8.37 8.03
CA PRO A 72 -22.84 -7.48 7.50
C PRO A 72 -23.54 -6.61 8.55
N ASP A 73 -23.41 -6.94 9.85
CA ASP A 73 -24.02 -6.20 10.96
C ASP A 73 -23.11 -5.08 11.50
N ALA A 74 -21.84 -5.04 11.10
CA ALA A 74 -20.88 -4.03 11.52
C ALA A 74 -20.99 -2.75 10.67
N GLU A 75 -20.93 -1.59 11.33
CA GLU A 75 -20.85 -0.28 10.68
C GLU A 75 -19.39 0.10 10.46
N ILE A 76 -19.02 0.33 9.19
CA ILE A 76 -17.63 0.56 8.77
C ILE A 76 -17.48 2.00 8.30
N LEU A 77 -16.49 2.69 8.84
CA LEU A 77 -16.05 3.99 8.36
C LEU A 77 -14.77 3.86 7.54
N LEU A 78 -14.82 4.20 6.25
CA LEU A 78 -13.67 4.31 5.38
C LEU A 78 -13.30 5.79 5.19
N LEU A 79 -12.14 6.18 5.69
CA LEU A 79 -11.59 7.53 5.56
C LEU A 79 -10.62 7.57 4.37
N GLU A 80 -10.86 8.47 3.41
CA GLU A 80 -9.97 8.70 2.26
C GLU A 80 -9.47 10.16 2.28
N PRO A 81 -8.16 10.39 2.36
CA PRO A 81 -7.61 11.75 2.41
C PRO A 81 -7.81 12.52 1.10
N THR A 82 -8.03 11.85 -0.03
CA THR A 82 -8.31 12.48 -1.32
C THR A 82 -9.79 12.37 -1.71
N ASP A 83 -10.12 12.73 -2.95
CA ASP A 83 -11.44 12.50 -3.54
C ASP A 83 -11.53 11.14 -4.25
N TRP A 84 -10.42 10.38 -4.35
CA TRP A 84 -10.33 9.10 -5.07
C TRP A 84 -9.86 7.96 -4.17
N LEU A 85 -10.69 6.92 -4.04
CA LEU A 85 -10.30 5.66 -3.41
C LEU A 85 -9.26 4.92 -4.27
N GLY A 86 -8.34 4.18 -3.63
CA GLY A 86 -7.51 3.18 -4.30
C GLY A 86 -6.00 3.50 -4.41
N GLY A 87 -5.54 4.60 -3.81
CA GLY A 87 -4.11 4.89 -3.65
C GLY A 87 -3.28 4.71 -4.93
N GLN A 88 -2.35 3.75 -4.93
CA GLN A 88 -1.45 3.45 -6.06
C GLN A 88 -2.19 3.36 -7.40
N ALA A 89 -3.33 2.68 -7.46
CA ALA A 89 -4.07 2.48 -8.70
C ALA A 89 -4.80 3.75 -9.19
N THR A 90 -4.97 4.76 -8.33
CA THR A 90 -5.84 5.92 -8.59
C THR A 90 -5.18 7.24 -8.16
N SER A 91 -5.34 7.68 -6.91
CA SER A 91 -4.94 8.99 -6.38
C SER A 91 -3.42 9.22 -6.42
N GLN A 92 -2.63 8.14 -6.40
CA GLN A 92 -1.18 8.18 -6.57
C GLN A 92 -0.73 7.98 -8.02
N GLY A 93 -1.66 7.71 -8.93
CA GLY A 93 -1.41 7.75 -10.37
C GLY A 93 -0.61 6.58 -10.95
N VAL A 94 -0.37 5.49 -10.23
CA VAL A 94 0.32 4.27 -10.71
C VAL A 94 -0.67 3.30 -11.37
N ALA A 95 -1.49 3.82 -12.30
CA ALA A 95 -2.57 3.09 -12.99
C ALA A 95 -2.09 2.09 -14.06
N ALA A 96 -0.92 1.49 -13.85
CA ALA A 96 -0.41 0.35 -14.60
C ALA A 96 0.07 -0.68 -13.57
N ILE A 97 -0.73 -1.72 -13.34
CA ILE A 97 -0.53 -2.66 -12.24
C ILE A 97 0.83 -3.36 -12.38
N ASP A 98 1.60 -3.31 -11.31
CA ASP A 98 2.84 -4.07 -11.18
C ASP A 98 2.52 -5.53 -10.79
N ASN A 99 2.27 -6.33 -11.82
CA ASN A 99 2.10 -7.77 -11.69
C ASN A 99 3.47 -8.48 -11.60
N PRO A 100 3.53 -9.66 -10.96
CA PRO A 100 4.73 -10.47 -10.94
C PRO A 100 5.25 -10.80 -12.34
N TRP A 101 6.57 -10.71 -12.48
CA TRP A 101 7.27 -10.92 -13.74
C TRP A 101 8.35 -12.00 -13.67
N HIS A 102 8.76 -12.44 -12.47
CA HIS A 102 9.71 -13.54 -12.30
C HIS A 102 9.01 -14.85 -11.90
N ASP A 103 9.53 -15.95 -12.45
CA ASP A 103 9.01 -17.29 -12.24
C ASP A 103 9.55 -17.90 -10.94
N PRO A 104 8.84 -18.89 -10.36
CA PRO A 104 7.64 -19.55 -10.89
C PRO A 104 6.32 -18.79 -10.65
N GLY A 105 6.26 -17.90 -9.66
CA GLY A 105 5.01 -17.25 -9.26
C GLY A 105 4.34 -16.43 -10.36
N ALA A 106 5.11 -15.72 -11.19
CA ALA A 106 4.55 -14.96 -12.31
C ALA A 106 3.76 -15.84 -13.29
N SER A 107 4.26 -17.03 -13.61
CA SER A 107 3.55 -17.96 -14.48
C SER A 107 2.32 -18.57 -13.81
N LEU A 108 2.39 -18.90 -12.52
CA LEU A 108 1.24 -19.41 -11.76
C LEU A 108 0.11 -18.39 -11.73
N MET A 109 0.37 -17.18 -11.24
CA MET A 109 -0.64 -16.13 -11.10
C MET A 109 -1.24 -15.71 -12.45
N ARG A 110 -0.43 -15.68 -13.52
CA ARG A 110 -0.91 -15.35 -14.87
C ARG A 110 -1.80 -16.42 -15.48
N ASN A 111 -1.46 -17.70 -15.29
CA ASN A 111 -2.15 -18.81 -15.95
C ASN A 111 -3.38 -19.29 -15.15
N GLN A 112 -3.40 -19.06 -13.84
CA GLN A 112 -4.46 -19.48 -12.93
C GLN A 112 -4.87 -18.33 -12.00
N PRO A 113 -5.32 -17.18 -12.54
CA PRO A 113 -5.55 -15.97 -11.75
C PRO A 113 -6.58 -16.17 -10.63
N THR A 114 -7.63 -16.96 -10.86
CA THR A 114 -8.68 -17.23 -9.85
C THR A 114 -8.19 -18.07 -8.68
N LEU A 115 -7.02 -18.72 -8.78
CA LEU A 115 -6.42 -19.47 -7.68
C LEU A 115 -5.44 -18.63 -6.87
N TYR A 116 -4.95 -17.51 -7.42
CA TYR A 116 -3.83 -16.77 -6.82
C TYR A 116 -4.04 -15.27 -6.67
N TYR A 117 -5.15 -14.71 -7.15
CA TYR A 117 -5.56 -13.34 -6.86
C TYR A 117 -6.86 -13.30 -6.05
N PRO A 118 -7.04 -12.28 -5.20
CA PRO A 118 -8.32 -12.03 -4.54
C PRO A 118 -9.45 -11.86 -5.57
N ALA A 119 -10.62 -12.44 -5.29
CA ALA A 119 -11.75 -12.42 -6.22
C ALA A 119 -12.28 -10.99 -6.46
N ASP A 120 -12.34 -10.16 -5.42
CA ASP A 120 -12.71 -8.74 -5.52
C ASP A 120 -11.64 -7.89 -6.23
N TYR A 121 -10.35 -8.25 -6.15
CA TYR A 121 -9.30 -7.64 -6.98
C TYR A 121 -9.51 -7.96 -8.47
N LEU A 122 -9.84 -9.21 -8.80
CA LEU A 122 -10.15 -9.60 -10.18
C LEU A 122 -11.43 -8.93 -10.68
N ASP A 123 -12.44 -8.79 -9.81
CA ASP A 123 -13.67 -8.08 -10.13
C ASP A 123 -13.40 -6.60 -10.42
N PHE A 124 -12.59 -5.91 -9.59
CA PHE A 124 -12.14 -4.54 -9.85
C PHE A 124 -11.54 -4.38 -11.26
N LEU A 125 -10.61 -5.28 -11.65
CA LEU A 125 -10.00 -5.23 -12.98
C LEU A 125 -11.01 -5.51 -14.10
N GLU A 126 -11.94 -6.43 -13.90
CA GLU A 126 -12.96 -6.77 -14.88
C GLU A 126 -13.99 -5.65 -15.05
N GLN A 127 -14.41 -4.99 -13.96
CA GLN A 127 -15.29 -3.83 -14.00
C GLN A 127 -14.66 -2.64 -14.74
N ILE A 128 -13.34 -2.43 -14.63
CA ILE A 128 -12.65 -1.41 -15.46
C ILE A 128 -12.68 -1.79 -16.94
N ARG A 129 -12.48 -3.08 -17.28
CA ARG A 129 -12.55 -3.56 -18.67
C ARG A 129 -13.96 -3.45 -19.26
N ALA A 130 -14.97 -3.69 -18.43
CA ALA A 130 -16.38 -3.67 -18.78
C ALA A 130 -17.04 -2.29 -18.53
N ALA A 131 -16.25 -1.27 -18.19
CA ALA A 131 -16.76 0.04 -17.83
C ALA A 131 -17.67 0.61 -18.95
N PRO A 132 -18.88 1.08 -18.61
CA PRO A 132 -19.83 1.57 -19.60
C PRO A 132 -19.41 2.96 -20.15
N GLU A 133 -20.06 3.44 -21.21
CA GLU A 133 -19.70 4.69 -21.89
C GLU A 133 -19.82 5.93 -20.97
N GLU A 134 -20.71 5.88 -19.97
CA GLU A 134 -20.88 6.93 -18.96
C GLU A 134 -19.78 6.94 -17.88
N ALA A 135 -18.96 5.89 -17.77
CA ALA A 135 -17.86 5.87 -16.82
C ALA A 135 -16.83 6.96 -17.20
N PRO A 136 -16.26 7.69 -16.22
CA PRO A 136 -15.29 8.73 -16.51
C PRO A 136 -13.98 8.12 -17.03
N GLY A 137 -13.31 8.85 -17.91
CA GLY A 137 -12.00 8.46 -18.44
C GLY A 137 -12.06 7.55 -19.66
N GLU A 138 -10.95 6.85 -19.92
CA GLU A 138 -10.74 6.04 -21.12
C GLU A 138 -10.81 4.51 -20.85
N GLY A 139 -11.13 4.10 -19.62
CA GLY A 139 -11.21 2.70 -19.24
C GLY A 139 -9.87 1.96 -19.25
N MET A 140 -9.92 0.65 -19.48
CA MET A 140 -8.72 -0.20 -19.61
C MET A 140 -8.03 0.06 -20.96
N ALA A 141 -6.73 0.37 -20.92
CA ALA A 141 -5.91 0.40 -22.11
C ALA A 141 -5.84 -1.02 -22.71
N PRO A 142 -5.93 -1.18 -24.05
CA PRO A 142 -5.82 -2.50 -24.65
C PRO A 142 -4.50 -3.20 -24.28
N SER A 143 -4.56 -4.51 -24.00
CA SER A 143 -3.37 -5.32 -23.72
C SER A 143 -2.31 -5.16 -24.84
N GLY A 144 -1.06 -4.94 -24.44
CA GLY A 144 0.04 -4.61 -25.37
C GLY A 144 0.22 -3.12 -25.62
N SER A 145 -0.49 -2.24 -24.90
CA SER A 145 -0.27 -0.80 -24.92
C SER A 145 0.94 -0.39 -24.07
N ALA A 146 0.98 -0.83 -22.82
CA ALA A 146 2.13 -0.67 -21.92
C ALA A 146 3.03 -1.91 -22.00
N TRP A 147 4.36 -1.75 -21.92
CA TRP A 147 5.25 -2.92 -21.89
C TRP A 147 5.56 -3.44 -20.49
N VAL A 148 5.36 -2.63 -19.44
CA VAL A 148 5.55 -3.08 -18.05
C VAL A 148 4.40 -3.90 -17.53
N SER A 149 3.19 -3.63 -18.02
CA SER A 149 1.97 -4.22 -17.51
C SER A 149 1.00 -4.54 -18.65
N ARG A 150 0.20 -5.58 -18.42
CA ARG A 150 -0.96 -5.91 -19.27
C ARG A 150 -2.22 -5.16 -18.84
N GLU A 151 -2.18 -4.56 -17.66
CA GLU A 151 -3.31 -3.92 -16.98
C GLU A 151 -2.93 -2.47 -16.71
N ALA A 152 -2.98 -1.67 -17.78
CA ALA A 152 -2.86 -0.23 -17.70
C ALA A 152 -4.24 0.38 -17.97
N PHE A 153 -4.63 1.40 -17.23
CA PHE A 153 -5.97 1.98 -17.32
C PHE A 153 -5.98 3.45 -16.94
N ASP A 154 -7.08 4.13 -17.25
CA ASP A 154 -7.34 5.47 -16.77
C ASP A 154 -7.72 5.42 -15.27
N PRO A 155 -6.94 6.06 -14.36
CA PRO A 155 -7.22 6.05 -12.92
C PRO A 155 -8.57 6.69 -12.56
N ARG A 156 -9.15 7.54 -13.41
CA ARG A 156 -10.50 8.10 -13.19
C ARG A 156 -11.57 7.01 -13.27
N THR A 157 -11.42 6.09 -14.23
CA THR A 157 -12.32 4.94 -14.34
C THR A 157 -12.14 4.00 -13.15
N ALA A 158 -10.91 3.74 -12.74
CA ALA A 158 -10.61 2.90 -11.58
C ALA A 158 -11.19 3.48 -10.27
N ALA A 159 -11.04 4.79 -10.04
CA ALA A 159 -11.64 5.45 -8.88
C ALA A 159 -13.17 5.34 -8.88
N TRP A 160 -13.80 5.53 -10.04
CA TRP A 160 -15.24 5.35 -10.20
C TRP A 160 -15.69 3.91 -9.92
N VAL A 161 -14.96 2.91 -10.42
CA VAL A 161 -15.26 1.48 -10.13
C VAL A 161 -15.16 1.19 -8.64
N LEU A 162 -14.13 1.67 -7.94
CA LEU A 162 -13.99 1.46 -6.50
C LEU A 162 -15.12 2.12 -5.71
N ASP A 163 -15.56 3.31 -6.12
CA ASP A 163 -16.73 3.96 -5.54
C ASP A 163 -18.00 3.09 -5.74
N GLN A 164 -18.17 2.48 -6.92
CA GLN A 164 -19.31 1.59 -7.16
C GLN A 164 -19.23 0.34 -6.27
N MET A 165 -18.09 -0.36 -6.27
CA MET A 165 -17.89 -1.58 -5.48
C MET A 165 -18.16 -1.35 -3.99
N VAL A 166 -17.66 -0.24 -3.43
CA VAL A 166 -17.89 0.09 -2.02
C VAL A 166 -19.36 0.45 -1.78
N SER A 167 -20.02 1.14 -2.71
CA SER A 167 -21.43 1.52 -2.58
C SER A 167 -22.43 0.36 -2.64
N GLU A 168 -21.99 -0.83 -3.08
CA GLU A 168 -22.81 -2.06 -3.03
C GLU A 168 -23.11 -2.50 -1.58
N TYR A 169 -22.30 -2.04 -0.61
CA TYR A 169 -22.43 -2.37 0.79
C TYR A 169 -23.02 -1.20 1.58
N ALA A 170 -24.27 -1.37 2.04
CA ALA A 170 -24.99 -0.33 2.77
C ALA A 170 -24.38 0.00 4.15
N ASN A 171 -23.54 -0.88 4.69
CA ASN A 171 -22.87 -0.74 5.98
C ASN A 171 -21.45 -0.14 5.87
N ILE A 172 -21.05 0.35 4.70
CA ILE A 172 -19.83 1.15 4.53
C ILE A 172 -20.22 2.62 4.38
N THR A 173 -19.70 3.46 5.26
CA THR A 173 -19.71 4.92 5.12
C THR A 173 -18.33 5.39 4.68
N VAL A 174 -18.27 6.09 3.55
CA VAL A 174 -17.03 6.68 3.03
C VAL A 174 -16.99 8.18 3.32
N LEU A 175 -15.95 8.64 4.01
CA LEU A 175 -15.63 10.06 4.16
C LEU A 175 -14.37 10.39 3.35
N LYS A 176 -14.60 10.91 2.15
CA LYS A 176 -13.56 11.47 1.28
C LYS A 176 -13.07 12.81 1.80
N MET A 177 -11.91 13.25 1.31
CA MET A 177 -11.25 14.50 1.71
C MET A 177 -11.13 14.62 3.24
N THR A 178 -10.85 13.51 3.92
CA THR A 178 -10.88 13.43 5.39
C THR A 178 -9.55 12.92 5.94
N ALA A 179 -9.00 13.62 6.93
CA ALA A 179 -7.76 13.22 7.62
C ALA A 179 -8.00 12.97 9.11
N VAL A 180 -7.23 12.06 9.71
CA VAL A 180 -7.21 11.85 11.16
C VAL A 180 -6.38 12.93 11.82
N LYS A 181 -6.98 13.64 12.79
CA LYS A 181 -6.31 14.71 13.54
C LYS A 181 -5.77 14.25 14.88
N ALA A 182 -6.53 13.42 15.59
CA ALA A 182 -6.17 12.97 16.93
C ALA A 182 -6.76 11.60 17.23
N VAL A 183 -6.12 10.87 18.15
CA VAL A 183 -6.55 9.55 18.62
C VAL A 183 -6.56 9.55 20.15
N GLU A 184 -7.67 9.11 20.74
CA GLU A 184 -7.78 8.92 22.18
C GLU A 184 -7.47 7.48 22.55
N VAL A 185 -6.54 7.28 23.49
CA VAL A 185 -6.10 5.95 23.93
C VAL A 185 -6.33 5.74 25.42
N ALA A 186 -6.71 4.53 25.79
CA ALA A 186 -6.71 4.03 27.16
C ALA A 186 -5.58 3.02 27.35
N ASP A 187 -4.85 3.11 28.46
CA ASP A 187 -3.91 2.08 28.85
C ASP A 187 -4.67 0.82 29.27
N VAL A 188 -4.17 -0.35 28.86
CA VAL A 188 -4.72 -1.65 29.23
C VAL A 188 -3.61 -2.54 29.80
N THR A 189 -3.99 -3.50 30.63
CA THR A 189 -3.09 -4.56 31.08
C THR A 189 -3.86 -5.87 31.00
N ASP A 190 -3.35 -6.76 30.16
CA ASP A 190 -3.93 -8.08 29.89
C ASP A 190 -2.84 -9.15 30.05
N GLU A 191 -3.15 -10.38 29.66
CA GLU A 191 -2.20 -11.49 29.70
C GLU A 191 -0.98 -11.28 28.77
N TRP A 192 -1.09 -10.36 27.80
CA TRP A 192 0.00 -9.97 26.89
C TRP A 192 0.83 -8.80 27.43
N GLY A 193 0.56 -8.37 28.68
CA GLY A 193 1.27 -7.30 29.37
C GLY A 193 0.60 -5.94 29.25
N ALA A 194 1.37 -4.88 29.48
CA ALA A 194 0.89 -3.51 29.32
C ALA A 194 0.72 -3.17 27.83
N GLY A 195 -0.38 -2.49 27.51
CA GLY A 195 -0.69 -2.06 26.14
C GLY A 195 -1.62 -0.87 26.14
N LYS A 196 -2.18 -0.58 24.98
CA LYS A 196 -3.14 0.48 24.73
C LYS A 196 -4.35 -0.04 23.96
N ARG A 197 -5.47 0.65 24.09
CA ARG A 197 -6.65 0.48 23.25
C ARG A 197 -7.13 1.85 22.80
N VAL A 198 -7.34 2.03 21.50
CA VAL A 198 -7.94 3.25 20.96
C VAL A 198 -9.43 3.27 21.31
N THR A 199 -9.92 4.42 21.77
CA THR A 199 -11.28 4.60 22.28
C THR A 199 -12.10 5.60 21.46
N ALA A 200 -11.44 6.53 20.78
CA ALA A 200 -12.07 7.48 19.87
C ALA A 200 -11.04 8.05 18.88
N LEU A 201 -11.54 8.64 17.80
CA LEU A 201 -10.75 9.45 16.87
C LEU A 201 -11.37 10.83 16.70
N THR A 202 -10.54 11.83 16.39
CA THR A 202 -10.99 13.09 15.80
C THR A 202 -10.57 13.12 14.35
N VAL A 203 -11.50 13.39 13.44
CA VAL A 203 -11.26 13.47 12.00
C VAL A 203 -11.74 14.81 11.46
N ILE A 204 -11.06 15.29 10.42
CA ILE A 204 -11.35 16.58 9.77
C ILE A 204 -11.69 16.30 8.32
N GLN A 205 -12.96 16.49 7.97
CA GLN A 205 -13.43 16.46 6.59
C GLN A 205 -13.34 17.86 5.99
N ARG A 206 -13.00 17.92 4.70
CA ARG A 206 -12.75 19.15 3.96
C ARG A 206 -13.72 19.28 2.81
N GLU A 207 -14.41 20.40 2.76
CA GLU A 207 -15.34 20.72 1.69
C GLU A 207 -14.83 21.95 0.92
N PRO A 208 -14.64 21.84 -0.41
CA PRO A 208 -14.13 22.97 -1.20
C PRO A 208 -15.06 24.18 -1.15
N LEU A 209 -14.49 25.38 -0.98
CA LEU A 209 -15.21 26.66 -0.95
C LEU A 209 -15.02 27.47 -2.22
N GLY A 210 -15.98 28.36 -2.52
CA GLY A 210 -15.80 29.43 -3.50
C GLY A 210 -15.51 28.98 -4.94
N GLY A 211 -15.79 27.72 -5.28
CA GLY A 211 -15.46 27.12 -6.59
C GLY A 211 -14.04 26.57 -6.70
N TYR A 212 -13.27 26.53 -5.61
CA TYR A 212 -11.98 25.84 -5.55
C TYR A 212 -12.13 24.39 -6.04
N GLN A 213 -11.24 23.97 -6.93
CA GLN A 213 -11.15 22.55 -7.31
C GLN A 213 -10.03 21.92 -6.48
N PRO A 214 -10.32 20.86 -5.71
CA PRO A 214 -9.29 20.12 -4.99
C PRO A 214 -8.08 19.81 -5.88
N PHE A 215 -6.87 19.94 -5.30
CA PHE A 215 -5.61 19.68 -6.00
C PHE A 215 -5.32 20.64 -7.17
N ASP A 216 -5.87 21.85 -7.13
CA ASP A 216 -5.42 22.97 -7.98
C ASP A 216 -4.09 23.57 -7.48
N LYS A 217 -3.73 23.31 -6.22
CA LYS A 217 -2.45 23.70 -5.61
C LYS A 217 -1.51 22.51 -5.55
N LEU A 218 -0.22 22.81 -5.39
CA LEU A 218 0.77 21.80 -5.05
C LEU A 218 0.42 21.20 -3.68
N LEU A 219 0.60 19.89 -3.53
CA LEU A 219 0.31 19.20 -2.27
C LEU A 219 1.19 19.73 -1.14
N SER A 220 2.43 20.12 -1.43
CA SER A 220 3.32 20.76 -0.44
C SER A 220 2.80 22.08 0.12
N GLU A 221 1.90 22.76 -0.59
CA GLU A 221 1.24 24.00 -0.15
C GLU A 221 -0.08 23.74 0.59
N GLU A 222 -0.69 22.57 0.37
CA GLU A 222 -2.06 22.28 0.83
C GLU A 222 -2.11 21.27 1.99
N ILE A 223 -1.21 20.29 2.05
CA ILE A 223 -1.35 19.15 2.97
C ILE A 223 -1.37 19.53 4.46
N SER A 224 -0.74 20.65 4.85
CA SER A 224 -0.83 21.14 6.23
C SER A 224 -2.25 21.63 6.58
N ASP A 225 -2.95 22.25 5.62
CA ASP A 225 -4.35 22.66 5.77
C ASP A 225 -5.27 21.45 5.94
N TRP A 226 -4.83 20.25 5.53
CA TRP A 226 -5.67 19.06 5.65
C TRP A 226 -6.00 18.69 7.09
N TYR A 227 -5.12 19.07 8.01
CA TYR A 227 -5.20 18.80 9.45
C TYR A 227 -5.58 20.03 10.27
N SER A 228 -5.87 21.16 9.62
CA SER A 228 -6.40 22.35 10.30
C SER A 228 -7.88 22.14 10.63
N PRO A 229 -8.31 22.32 11.90
CA PRO A 229 -9.73 22.29 12.25
C PRO A 229 -10.47 23.57 11.84
N ASP A 230 -9.74 24.65 11.54
CA ASP A 230 -10.29 25.94 11.16
C ASP A 230 -10.49 26.02 9.64
N ASP A 231 -11.60 26.63 9.22
CA ASP A 231 -11.87 26.99 7.82
C ASP A 231 -10.69 27.76 7.21
N SER A 232 -10.35 27.39 5.97
CA SER A 232 -9.33 28.05 5.18
C SER A 232 -9.94 28.86 4.05
N ALA A 233 -9.10 29.50 3.23
CA ALA A 233 -9.58 30.20 2.04
C ALA A 233 -10.17 29.22 1.00
N ASP A 234 -9.71 27.96 1.01
CA ASP A 234 -10.03 26.97 -0.01
C ASP A 234 -11.04 25.92 0.50
N PHE A 235 -11.12 25.69 1.82
CA PHE A 235 -11.96 24.64 2.41
C PHE A 235 -12.74 25.10 3.64
N ALA A 236 -14.00 24.69 3.70
CA ALA A 236 -14.74 24.58 4.95
C ALA A 236 -14.33 23.26 5.64
N LYS A 237 -14.29 23.27 6.97
CA LYS A 237 -13.90 22.12 7.78
C LYS A 237 -15.08 21.62 8.61
N ALA A 238 -15.30 20.31 8.57
CA ALA A 238 -16.18 19.62 9.49
C ALA A 238 -15.34 18.71 10.39
N VAL A 239 -15.43 18.92 11.70
CA VAL A 239 -14.66 18.18 12.70
C VAL A 239 -15.58 17.17 13.40
N TYR A 240 -15.32 15.89 13.19
CA TYR A 240 -16.10 14.80 13.78
C TYR A 240 -15.29 14.07 14.85
N ARG A 241 -15.98 13.62 15.89
CA ARG A 241 -15.44 12.65 16.84
C ARG A 241 -16.08 11.30 16.60
N VAL A 242 -15.24 10.32 16.26
CA VAL A 242 -15.65 8.95 15.96
C VAL A 242 -15.56 8.11 17.23
N LEU A 243 -16.66 7.49 17.60
CA LEU A 243 -16.84 6.69 18.79
C LEU A 243 -17.30 5.27 18.45
N PRO A 244 -17.08 4.30 19.35
CA PRO A 244 -17.64 2.96 19.19
C PRO A 244 -19.16 2.99 19.27
N ARG A 245 -19.81 2.27 18.34
CA ARG A 245 -21.26 2.03 18.37
C ARG A 245 -21.67 1.21 19.59
N ASP A 246 -20.86 0.21 19.97
CA ASP A 246 -20.99 -0.56 21.20
C ASP A 246 -19.78 -0.32 22.12
N LEU A 247 -19.98 0.42 23.20
CA LEU A 247 -18.93 0.73 24.18
C LEU A 247 -18.29 -0.52 24.80
N ALA A 248 -19.01 -1.63 24.90
CA ALA A 248 -18.48 -2.87 25.49
C ALA A 248 -17.49 -3.56 24.55
N LYS A 249 -17.70 -3.46 23.24
CA LYS A 249 -16.81 -4.02 22.21
C LYS A 249 -15.70 -3.06 21.80
N GLY A 250 -15.95 -1.76 21.91
CA GLY A 250 -15.01 -0.72 21.50
C GLY A 250 -14.92 -0.59 19.98
N LEU A 251 -13.81 -0.03 19.51
CA LEU A 251 -13.51 0.14 18.07
C LEU A 251 -12.51 -0.92 17.62
N VAL A 252 -12.50 -1.25 16.34
CA VAL A 252 -11.35 -1.86 15.67
C VAL A 252 -10.86 -0.92 14.58
N LEU A 253 -9.54 -0.75 14.48
CA LEU A 253 -8.93 0.14 13.51
C LEU A 253 -8.02 -0.61 12.54
N VAL A 254 -8.06 -0.19 11.27
CA VAL A 254 -7.14 -0.63 10.23
C VAL A 254 -6.38 0.59 9.71
N GLU A 255 -5.07 0.59 9.89
CA GLU A 255 -4.15 1.55 9.30
C GLU A 255 -3.81 1.12 7.87
N ALA A 256 -4.48 1.73 6.90
CA ALA A 256 -4.28 1.56 5.46
C ALA A 256 -3.89 2.88 4.78
N SER A 257 -3.44 3.90 5.52
CA SER A 257 -2.94 5.15 4.95
C SER A 257 -1.49 5.04 4.54
N GLU A 258 -1.07 5.97 3.68
CA GLU A 258 0.33 6.09 3.28
C GLU A 258 1.17 6.80 4.35
N LEU A 259 0.56 7.54 5.28
CA LEU A 259 1.27 8.30 6.30
C LEU A 259 1.38 7.55 7.63
N GLY A 260 0.52 6.59 7.93
CA GLY A 260 0.54 5.86 9.19
C GLY A 260 0.07 6.69 10.39
N ASP A 261 -0.91 7.58 10.19
CA ASP A 261 -1.42 8.52 11.20
C ASP A 261 -1.85 7.82 12.50
N LEU A 262 -2.59 6.71 12.38
CA LEU A 262 -3.06 5.93 13.53
C LEU A 262 -1.90 5.33 14.31
N MET A 263 -0.82 4.91 13.65
CA MET A 263 0.35 4.36 14.34
C MET A 263 1.01 5.41 15.23
N VAL A 264 1.23 6.60 14.68
CA VAL A 264 1.88 7.69 15.43
C VAL A 264 0.97 8.16 16.56
N LEU A 265 -0.29 8.47 16.27
CA LEU A 265 -1.23 9.07 17.21
C LEU A 265 -1.69 8.11 18.33
N SER A 266 -1.75 6.80 18.06
CA SER A 266 -2.09 5.81 19.10
C SER A 266 -0.90 5.43 20.00
N GLY A 267 0.33 5.83 19.62
CA GLY A 267 1.55 5.38 20.28
C GLY A 267 1.88 3.91 19.98
N ALA A 268 1.47 3.39 18.82
CA ALA A 268 1.90 2.09 18.35
C ALA A 268 3.43 2.07 18.18
N ILE A 269 4.07 0.93 18.40
CA ILE A 269 5.49 0.76 18.08
C ILE A 269 5.63 0.53 16.58
N TYR A 270 6.47 1.33 15.91
CA TYR A 270 6.71 1.24 14.48
C TYR A 270 8.17 1.58 14.12
N THR A 271 8.51 1.29 12.86
CA THR A 271 9.78 1.61 12.21
C THR A 271 9.54 2.48 10.98
N VAL A 272 10.54 3.28 10.59
CA VAL A 272 10.53 4.09 9.37
C VAL A 272 11.94 4.11 8.79
N GLY A 273 12.08 4.36 7.50
CA GLY A 273 13.38 4.36 6.83
C GLY A 273 13.94 2.95 6.66
N ARG A 274 15.23 2.76 6.98
CA ARG A 274 15.97 1.55 6.64
C ARG A 274 16.89 1.08 7.76
N GLU A 275 17.00 -0.22 7.97
CA GLU A 275 17.87 -0.80 8.99
C GLU A 275 19.36 -0.51 8.71
N LEU A 276 20.13 -0.16 9.75
CA LEU A 276 21.58 0.15 9.69
C LEU A 276 22.47 -1.04 10.07
N THR A 277 21.94 -1.99 10.85
CA THR A 277 22.75 -3.04 11.50
C THR A 277 22.23 -4.43 11.20
N THR A 278 21.03 -4.75 11.69
CA THR A 278 20.33 -6.00 11.45
C THR A 278 18.86 -5.72 11.12
N GLU A 279 18.23 -6.65 10.41
CA GLU A 279 16.79 -6.67 10.21
C GLU A 279 16.01 -7.14 11.44
N THR A 280 16.68 -7.89 12.32
CA THR A 280 16.06 -8.53 13.48
C THR A 280 15.86 -7.56 14.64
N ILE A 281 14.76 -7.76 15.36
CA ILE A 281 14.55 -7.13 16.67
C ILE A 281 15.38 -7.93 17.68
N ALA A 282 16.04 -7.24 18.62
CA ALA A 282 16.79 -7.88 19.69
C ALA A 282 15.84 -8.67 20.60
N ASP A 283 16.34 -9.70 21.28
CA ASP A 283 15.50 -10.60 22.09
C ASP A 283 14.76 -9.88 23.24
N ASP A 284 15.24 -8.70 23.66
CA ASP A 284 14.61 -7.82 24.66
C ASP A 284 13.55 -6.87 24.07
N GLY A 285 13.24 -6.99 22.77
CA GLY A 285 12.30 -6.13 22.04
C GLY A 285 12.93 -4.83 21.52
N THR A 286 14.23 -4.60 21.73
CA THR A 286 14.90 -3.39 21.22
C THR A 286 14.95 -3.43 19.69
N LEU A 287 14.43 -2.35 19.08
CA LEU A 287 14.45 -2.17 17.63
C LEU A 287 15.87 -2.02 17.11
N PRO A 288 16.17 -2.51 15.89
CA PRO A 288 17.46 -2.26 15.27
C PRO A 288 17.69 -0.76 15.05
N ALA A 289 18.95 -0.36 14.95
CA ALA A 289 19.29 0.99 14.52
C ALA A 289 18.74 1.24 13.09
N LEU A 290 18.11 2.39 12.88
CA LEU A 290 17.48 2.78 11.62
C LEU A 290 18.08 4.08 11.11
N ASP A 291 18.26 4.14 9.81
CA ASP A 291 18.40 5.35 9.03
C ASP A 291 16.99 5.81 8.64
N GLU A 292 16.41 6.67 9.49
CA GLU A 292 15.01 7.08 9.37
C GLU A 292 14.77 8.04 8.18
N ASP A 293 15.84 8.68 7.68
CA ASP A 293 15.84 9.50 6.46
C ASP A 293 16.11 8.67 5.18
N GLY A 294 16.40 7.39 5.35
CA GLY A 294 16.81 6.46 4.30
C GLY A 294 15.70 5.65 3.65
N SER A 295 14.47 6.19 3.54
CA SER A 295 13.39 5.51 2.83
C SER A 295 13.66 5.42 1.31
N GLN A 296 12.89 4.59 0.60
CA GLN A 296 13.01 4.45 -0.86
C GLN A 296 12.59 5.74 -1.56
N SER A 297 13.08 5.95 -2.79
CA SER A 297 12.60 7.07 -3.62
C SER A 297 11.07 7.05 -3.72
N PHE A 298 10.46 8.23 -3.60
CA PHE A 298 9.05 8.45 -3.87
C PHE A 298 8.91 9.34 -5.11
N VAL A 299 7.72 9.39 -5.67
CA VAL A 299 7.50 10.03 -6.98
C VAL A 299 6.14 10.69 -7.01
N PHE A 300 6.03 11.82 -7.72
CA PHE A 300 4.76 12.32 -8.22
C PHE A 300 4.56 11.85 -9.66
N PRO A 301 3.67 10.87 -9.89
CA PRO A 301 3.28 10.54 -11.25
C PRO A 301 2.52 11.69 -11.91
N PHE A 302 2.64 11.75 -13.22
CA PHE A 302 1.90 12.69 -14.06
C PHE A 302 1.66 12.06 -15.42
N CYS A 303 0.75 12.64 -16.20
CA CYS A 303 0.51 12.20 -17.57
C CYS A 303 0.99 13.23 -18.60
N MET A 304 1.49 12.72 -19.71
CA MET A 304 1.81 13.50 -20.90
C MET A 304 1.16 12.88 -22.13
N THR A 305 0.87 13.73 -23.12
CA THR A 305 0.34 13.30 -24.42
C THR A 305 1.14 13.92 -25.56
N ASP A 306 1.14 13.27 -26.72
CA ASP A 306 1.70 13.83 -27.93
C ASP A 306 0.58 14.42 -28.79
N ALA A 307 0.74 15.68 -29.21
CA ALA A 307 -0.24 16.42 -29.98
C ALA A 307 0.39 17.28 -31.09
N THR A 308 -0.33 17.49 -32.18
CA THR A 308 0.20 18.21 -33.35
C THR A 308 0.35 19.71 -33.15
N ALA A 309 -0.37 20.29 -32.18
CA ALA A 309 -0.24 21.68 -31.79
C ALA A 309 0.87 21.85 -30.74
N ALA A 310 1.69 22.88 -30.87
CA ALA A 310 2.66 23.25 -29.85
C ALA A 310 1.99 24.06 -28.73
N LEU A 311 2.37 23.81 -27.48
CA LEU A 311 1.96 24.59 -26.31
C LEU A 311 3.16 25.21 -25.61
N ASN A 312 3.00 26.46 -25.17
CA ASN A 312 3.94 27.10 -24.24
C ASN A 312 3.50 26.75 -22.82
N GLU A 313 4.42 26.15 -22.06
CA GLU A 313 4.16 25.65 -20.71
C GLU A 313 5.15 26.21 -19.67
N GLU A 314 5.79 27.34 -19.97
CA GLU A 314 6.72 28.02 -19.04
C GLU A 314 6.08 28.33 -17.67
N GLU A 315 4.76 28.45 -17.60
CA GLU A 315 4.05 28.64 -16.32
C GLU A 315 4.20 27.46 -15.36
N LEU A 316 4.48 26.23 -15.84
CA LEU A 316 4.77 25.07 -14.99
C LEU A 316 6.04 25.26 -14.14
N LYS A 317 6.96 26.11 -14.60
CA LYS A 317 8.22 26.40 -13.90
C LYS A 317 8.06 27.50 -12.85
N SER A 318 7.01 28.32 -12.97
CA SER A 318 6.84 29.54 -12.16
C SER A 318 6.76 29.31 -10.64
N PRO A 319 6.23 28.18 -10.13
CA PRO A 319 6.28 27.88 -8.69
C PRO A 319 7.70 27.66 -8.13
N PHE A 320 8.71 27.46 -8.99
CA PHE A 320 10.04 26.99 -8.61
C PHE A 320 11.12 28.01 -9.03
N PRO A 321 11.53 28.94 -8.15
CA PRO A 321 12.47 30.02 -8.52
C PRO A 321 13.84 29.53 -9.01
N ASP A 322 14.29 28.36 -8.57
CA ASP A 322 15.57 27.74 -8.91
C ASP A 322 15.45 26.65 -10.01
N PHE A 323 14.31 26.60 -10.71
CA PHE A 323 13.98 25.52 -11.65
C PHE A 323 15.07 25.27 -12.69
N GLU A 324 15.56 26.31 -13.36
CA GLU A 324 16.49 26.16 -14.47
C GLU A 324 17.85 25.60 -14.02
N SER A 325 18.39 26.06 -12.88
CA SER A 325 19.60 25.49 -12.30
C SER A 325 19.39 24.04 -11.87
N TYR A 326 18.26 23.77 -11.21
CA TYR A 326 17.94 22.42 -10.76
C TYR A 326 17.79 21.45 -11.94
N TYR A 327 17.04 21.84 -12.97
CA TYR A 327 16.82 21.05 -14.18
C TYR A 327 18.14 20.72 -14.87
N GLN A 328 19.02 21.71 -15.06
CA GLN A 328 20.33 21.49 -15.68
C GLN A 328 21.18 20.51 -14.85
N ASP A 329 21.23 20.68 -13.53
CA ASP A 329 21.95 19.76 -12.64
C ASP A 329 21.40 18.33 -12.74
N GLN A 330 20.08 18.14 -12.83
CA GLN A 330 19.46 16.83 -12.97
C GLN A 330 19.77 16.19 -14.33
N VAL A 331 19.71 16.95 -15.43
CA VAL A 331 20.09 16.47 -16.77
C VAL A 331 21.55 16.02 -16.80
N ASP A 332 22.45 16.76 -16.12
CA ASP A 332 23.88 16.46 -16.13
C ASP A 332 24.26 15.28 -15.22
N SER A 333 23.47 14.98 -14.18
CA SER A 333 23.89 14.07 -13.11
C SER A 333 22.96 12.88 -12.81
N PHE A 334 21.67 12.94 -13.18
CA PHE A 334 20.69 11.92 -12.76
C PHE A 334 19.78 11.45 -13.89
N PHE A 335 19.05 12.37 -14.52
CA PHE A 335 18.04 12.05 -15.53
C PHE A 335 18.63 11.25 -16.68
N SER A 336 18.09 10.04 -16.89
CA SER A 336 18.56 9.17 -17.94
C SER A 336 17.47 8.20 -18.41
N PHE A 337 17.46 7.93 -19.71
CA PHE A 337 16.66 6.85 -20.29
C PHE A 337 17.32 5.48 -20.10
N GLY A 338 18.49 5.43 -19.45
CA GLY A 338 19.26 4.20 -19.23
C GLY A 338 19.61 3.52 -20.55
N SER A 339 19.33 2.21 -20.64
CA SER A 339 19.49 1.43 -21.88
C SER A 339 18.30 1.54 -22.84
N TYR A 340 17.28 2.33 -22.51
CA TYR A 340 16.03 2.43 -23.27
C TYR A 340 16.02 3.68 -24.16
N SER A 341 15.25 3.62 -25.24
CA SER A 341 14.96 4.79 -26.07
C SER A 341 13.87 5.65 -25.42
N TRP A 342 13.76 6.91 -25.83
CA TRP A 342 12.65 7.78 -25.44
C TRP A 342 11.28 7.14 -25.69
N ASN A 343 11.09 6.48 -26.84
CA ASN A 343 9.84 5.78 -27.17
C ASN A 343 9.56 4.64 -26.19
N ARG A 344 10.59 3.94 -25.70
CA ARG A 344 10.42 2.90 -24.68
C ARG A 344 10.04 3.51 -23.34
N ILE A 345 10.58 4.66 -22.95
CA ILE A 345 10.13 5.35 -21.73
C ILE A 345 8.66 5.77 -21.85
N TRP A 346 8.28 6.35 -22.99
CA TRP A 346 6.89 6.74 -23.26
C TRP A 346 5.92 5.56 -23.14
N THR A 347 6.28 4.43 -23.74
CA THR A 347 5.41 3.26 -23.82
C THR A 347 5.49 2.35 -22.59
N TYR A 348 6.30 2.72 -21.58
CA TYR A 348 6.46 1.97 -20.34
C TYR A 348 5.12 1.80 -19.62
N ARG A 349 4.49 2.92 -19.27
CA ARG A 349 3.18 3.01 -18.61
C ARG A 349 2.20 3.81 -19.46
N ARG A 350 1.95 3.31 -20.67
CA ARG A 350 1.01 3.93 -21.63
C ARG A 350 -0.43 3.57 -21.31
N LEU A 351 -1.18 4.57 -20.83
CA LEU A 351 -2.57 4.45 -20.38
C LEU A 351 -3.59 4.62 -21.51
N LYS A 352 -3.17 5.20 -22.64
CA LYS A 352 -3.99 5.28 -23.87
C LYS A 352 -3.11 5.05 -25.09
N ASN A 353 -3.57 4.21 -26.01
CA ASN A 353 -2.88 3.86 -27.24
C ASN A 353 -3.80 4.05 -28.45
N THR A 354 -3.43 4.94 -29.37
CA THR A 354 -4.13 5.19 -30.63
C THR A 354 -3.51 4.46 -31.82
N GLY A 355 -2.36 3.81 -31.60
CA GLY A 355 -1.61 3.07 -32.61
C GLY A 355 -1.72 1.54 -32.49
N PRO A 356 -0.83 0.81 -33.18
CA PRO A 356 -0.83 -0.65 -33.14
C PRO A 356 -0.43 -1.19 -31.75
N LEU A 357 -1.06 -2.29 -31.35
CA LEU A 357 -0.73 -3.01 -30.11
C LEU A 357 0.64 -3.70 -30.22
N TYR A 358 1.29 -3.91 -29.08
CA TYR A 358 2.62 -4.52 -28.96
C TYR A 358 3.75 -3.76 -29.68
N SER A 359 3.49 -2.51 -30.07
CA SER A 359 4.46 -1.61 -30.66
C SER A 359 4.99 -0.64 -29.60
N TYR A 360 6.11 -1.02 -28.99
CA TYR A 360 6.73 -0.28 -27.87
C TYR A 360 7.80 0.73 -28.31
N ASP A 361 8.14 0.75 -29.60
CA ASP A 361 9.12 1.68 -30.17
C ASP A 361 8.45 2.76 -31.03
N THR A 362 7.13 2.91 -30.91
CA THR A 362 6.34 3.90 -31.66
C THR A 362 5.38 4.64 -30.73
N VAL A 363 5.34 5.96 -30.88
CA VAL A 363 4.41 6.85 -30.19
C VAL A 363 3.52 7.52 -31.23
N ASN A 364 2.23 7.66 -30.92
CA ASN A 364 1.24 8.23 -31.82
C ASN A 364 0.57 9.44 -31.18
N PRO A 365 0.16 10.46 -31.97
CA PRO A 365 -0.66 11.54 -31.44
C PRO A 365 -1.91 11.02 -30.73
N GLY A 366 -2.19 11.56 -29.54
CA GLY A 366 -3.29 11.14 -28.68
C GLY A 366 -2.99 9.93 -27.78
N ASP A 367 -1.80 9.31 -27.88
CA ASP A 367 -1.31 8.41 -26.83
C ASP A 367 -1.18 9.17 -25.51
N VAL A 368 -1.40 8.49 -24.39
CA VAL A 368 -1.16 9.03 -23.04
C VAL A 368 -0.14 8.16 -22.33
N SER A 369 0.95 8.79 -21.90
CA SER A 369 1.99 8.17 -21.12
C SER A 369 1.92 8.67 -19.68
N MET A 370 1.83 7.76 -18.72
CA MET A 370 2.03 8.07 -17.31
C MET A 370 3.51 7.90 -16.95
N GLN A 371 4.05 8.87 -16.22
CA GLN A 371 5.47 8.90 -15.87
C GLN A 371 5.70 8.44 -14.42
N ASN A 372 6.45 7.36 -14.30
CA ASN A 372 7.02 6.82 -13.06
C ASN A 372 8.25 6.03 -13.51
N TRP A 373 9.43 6.66 -13.49
CA TRP A 373 10.64 6.14 -14.11
C TRP A 373 11.88 6.36 -13.24
N TYR A 374 12.76 5.37 -13.25
CA TYR A 374 14.10 5.44 -12.69
C TYR A 374 15.16 5.22 -13.78
N PRO A 375 16.23 6.04 -13.84
CA PRO A 375 16.45 7.30 -13.11
C PRO A 375 15.79 8.48 -13.86
N GLY A 376 14.51 8.72 -13.57
CA GLY A 376 13.68 9.78 -14.13
C GLY A 376 13.02 10.60 -13.03
N ASN A 377 11.69 10.57 -12.91
CA ASN A 377 10.96 11.31 -11.86
C ASN A 377 10.93 10.63 -10.48
N ASP A 378 11.58 9.48 -10.30
CA ASP A 378 11.85 8.94 -8.97
C ASP A 378 12.81 9.86 -8.21
N TYR A 379 12.36 10.45 -7.09
CA TYR A 379 13.16 11.37 -6.29
C TYR A 379 14.03 10.63 -5.27
N PRO A 380 15.37 10.58 -5.42
CA PRO A 380 16.26 9.79 -4.56
C PRO A 380 16.87 10.59 -3.40
N TYR A 381 16.60 11.89 -3.28
CA TYR A 381 17.40 12.81 -2.48
C TYR A 381 16.93 13.00 -1.04
N GLY A 382 15.79 12.40 -0.66
CA GLY A 382 15.22 12.57 0.67
C GLY A 382 14.03 11.65 0.91
N SER A 383 13.53 11.69 2.14
CA SER A 383 12.34 10.96 2.57
C SER A 383 11.17 11.91 2.77
N MET A 384 9.97 11.49 2.34
CA MET A 384 8.75 12.29 2.56
C MET A 384 8.33 12.30 4.04
N LEU A 385 8.62 11.23 4.79
CA LEU A 385 8.16 11.06 6.16
C LEU A 385 9.19 11.58 7.16
N CYS A 386 8.73 12.28 8.20
CA CYS A 386 9.57 12.68 9.32
C CYS A 386 10.11 11.46 10.09
N SER A 387 11.25 11.64 10.75
CA SER A 387 11.77 10.67 11.73
C SER A 387 10.75 10.41 12.84
N ARG A 388 10.93 9.33 13.61
CA ARG A 388 10.02 8.99 14.71
C ARG A 388 10.01 10.03 15.81
N VAL A 389 11.17 10.66 16.07
CA VAL A 389 11.29 11.72 17.07
C VAL A 389 10.54 12.98 16.63
N GLU A 390 10.70 13.38 15.37
CA GLU A 390 10.00 14.52 14.80
C GLU A 390 8.49 14.28 14.75
N ALA A 391 8.05 13.14 14.21
CA ALA A 391 6.64 12.77 14.16
C ALA A 391 6.01 12.71 15.57
N ALA A 392 6.73 12.17 16.56
CA ALA A 392 6.26 12.16 17.95
C ALA A 392 6.10 13.58 18.51
N SER A 393 6.96 14.53 18.12
CA SER A 393 6.87 15.92 18.56
C SER A 393 5.63 16.66 18.00
N GLU A 394 5.07 16.17 16.89
CA GLU A 394 3.86 16.71 16.26
C GLU A 394 2.56 16.17 16.87
N THR A 395 2.59 15.11 17.67
CA THR A 395 1.36 14.43 18.16
C THR A 395 0.40 15.33 18.93
N ALA A 396 0.88 16.41 19.54
CA ALA A 396 0.04 17.39 20.24
C ALA A 396 -0.80 18.25 19.26
N ASP A 397 -0.34 18.42 18.03
CA ASP A 397 -1.01 19.16 16.96
C ASP A 397 -0.61 18.58 15.60
N TRP A 398 -1.19 17.43 15.26
CA TRP A 398 -0.75 16.60 14.13
C TRP A 398 -0.97 17.27 12.78
N PHE A 399 0.02 17.16 11.88
CA PHE A 399 -0.07 17.61 10.49
C PHE A 399 0.49 16.58 9.48
N GLY A 400 0.43 15.30 9.84
CA GLY A 400 0.78 14.18 8.96
C GLY A 400 2.21 13.63 9.09
N GLY A 401 3.09 14.30 9.85
CA GLY A 401 4.49 13.87 9.99
C GLY A 401 5.20 13.81 8.65
N VAL A 402 5.07 14.87 7.85
CA VAL A 402 5.59 14.99 6.48
C VAL A 402 6.66 16.07 6.40
N MET A 403 7.77 15.75 5.74
CA MET A 403 8.81 16.69 5.37
C MET A 403 8.37 17.53 4.15
N LEU A 404 7.74 18.68 4.41
CA LEU A 404 7.20 19.55 3.36
C LEU A 404 8.25 20.01 2.33
N SER A 405 9.50 20.18 2.77
CA SER A 405 10.60 20.54 1.86
C SER A 405 10.87 19.44 0.84
N GLU A 406 10.93 18.17 1.26
CA GLU A 406 11.17 17.03 0.38
C GLU A 406 9.99 16.80 -0.56
N LEU A 407 8.77 17.03 -0.06
CA LEU A 407 7.56 16.97 -0.88
C LEU A 407 7.59 18.01 -2.00
N ALA A 408 7.89 19.27 -1.68
CA ALA A 408 8.01 20.36 -2.65
C ALA A 408 9.14 20.12 -3.67
N GLN A 409 10.27 19.57 -3.22
CA GLN A 409 11.37 19.20 -4.13
C GLN A 409 10.96 18.09 -5.10
N THR A 410 10.16 17.12 -4.65
CA THR A 410 9.66 16.03 -5.50
C THR A 410 8.68 16.53 -6.56
N GLU A 411 7.81 17.49 -6.22
CA GLU A 411 6.93 18.14 -7.20
C GLU A 411 7.75 18.86 -8.28
N LYS A 412 8.77 19.62 -7.88
CA LYS A 412 9.73 20.25 -8.80
C LYS A 412 10.44 19.21 -9.67
N HIS A 413 10.86 18.09 -9.08
CA HIS A 413 11.57 17.01 -9.75
C HIS A 413 10.73 16.34 -10.84
N ALA A 414 9.44 16.11 -10.57
CA ALA A 414 8.52 15.57 -11.56
C ALA A 414 8.34 16.51 -12.77
N ILE A 415 8.17 17.82 -12.52
CA ILE A 415 8.08 18.83 -13.60
C ILE A 415 9.42 18.93 -14.37
N ALA A 416 10.56 18.86 -13.69
CA ALA A 416 11.87 18.83 -14.34
C ALA A 416 12.01 17.60 -15.27
N TRP A 417 11.55 16.42 -14.84
CA TRP A 417 11.54 15.23 -15.68
C TRP A 417 10.64 15.37 -16.91
N TYR A 418 9.47 16.02 -16.76
CA TYR A 418 8.61 16.33 -17.90
C TYR A 418 9.34 17.15 -18.97
N PHE A 419 10.03 18.22 -18.59
CA PHE A 419 10.80 19.03 -19.55
C PHE A 419 11.94 18.23 -20.20
N CYS A 420 12.60 17.33 -19.45
CA CYS A 420 13.56 16.39 -20.02
C CYS A 420 12.93 15.52 -21.14
N MET A 421 11.75 14.94 -20.89
CA MET A 421 11.01 14.18 -21.90
C MET A 421 10.58 15.06 -23.08
N LYS A 422 10.06 16.26 -22.82
CA LYS A 422 9.62 17.19 -23.88
C LYS A 422 10.77 17.60 -24.79
N GLU A 423 11.93 17.96 -24.24
CA GLU A 423 13.08 18.45 -25.00
C GLU A 423 13.79 17.36 -25.81
N ASN A 424 13.79 16.12 -25.31
CA ASN A 424 14.45 14.98 -25.95
C ASN A 424 13.54 14.18 -26.90
N ARG A 425 12.31 14.64 -27.16
CA ARG A 425 11.37 13.93 -28.01
C ARG A 425 11.93 13.74 -29.44
N PRO A 426 11.86 12.52 -30.01
CA PRO A 426 12.36 12.26 -31.37
C PRO A 426 11.33 12.59 -32.46
N THR A 427 10.12 12.99 -32.06
CA THR A 427 8.95 13.15 -32.92
C THR A 427 8.72 14.61 -33.34
N PRO A 428 8.02 14.86 -34.47
CA PRO A 428 7.76 16.23 -34.95
C PRO A 428 6.56 16.91 -34.26
N TRP A 429 5.75 16.17 -33.50
CA TRP A 429 4.66 16.71 -32.68
C TRP A 429 5.18 17.19 -31.32
N ASP A 430 4.34 17.90 -30.57
CA ASP A 430 4.68 18.40 -29.25
C ASP A 430 4.24 17.43 -28.17
N THR A 431 5.09 17.22 -27.17
CA THR A 431 4.76 16.53 -25.94
C THR A 431 4.16 17.55 -24.98
N GLN A 432 2.97 17.30 -24.44
CA GLN A 432 2.19 18.22 -23.62
C GLN A 432 1.89 17.64 -22.25
N PHE A 433 1.91 18.48 -21.21
CA PHE A 433 1.60 18.11 -19.83
C PHE A 433 0.09 18.13 -19.62
N LEU A 434 -0.47 17.02 -19.15
CA LEU A 434 -1.91 16.87 -18.97
C LEU A 434 -2.34 17.39 -17.60
N ARG A 435 -3.07 18.52 -17.58
CA ARG A 435 -3.52 19.18 -16.34
C ARG A 435 -4.80 19.98 -16.52
N GLY A 436 -5.37 20.46 -15.41
CA GLY A 436 -6.56 21.31 -15.39
C GLY A 436 -7.72 20.66 -16.14
N ALA A 437 -8.41 21.45 -16.98
CA ALA A 437 -9.58 20.99 -17.72
C ALA A 437 -9.28 20.14 -18.97
N HIS A 438 -8.03 19.72 -19.20
CA HIS A 438 -7.71 18.88 -20.36
C HIS A 438 -8.45 17.53 -20.26
N ALA A 439 -9.11 17.08 -21.35
CA ALA A 439 -9.94 15.88 -21.33
C ALA A 439 -9.17 14.60 -20.96
N LEU A 440 -7.88 14.54 -21.31
CA LEU A 440 -6.94 13.47 -20.95
C LEU A 440 -6.13 13.77 -19.67
N ASN A 441 -6.53 14.75 -18.86
CA ASN A 441 -5.97 14.91 -17.52
C ASN A 441 -6.41 13.74 -16.64
N MET A 442 -5.66 12.64 -16.76
CA MET A 442 -5.92 11.40 -16.06
C MET A 442 -5.59 11.52 -14.57
N MET A 443 -4.74 12.45 -14.14
CA MET A 443 -4.52 12.68 -12.70
C MET A 443 -5.68 13.41 -12.01
N GLY A 444 -6.54 14.09 -12.78
CA GLY A 444 -7.72 14.77 -12.25
C GLY A 444 -7.38 15.92 -11.28
N THR A 445 -6.26 16.61 -11.52
CA THR A 445 -5.76 17.73 -10.71
C THR A 445 -5.51 18.98 -11.55
N GLY A 446 -5.61 20.16 -10.96
CA GLY A 446 -5.24 21.41 -11.63
C GLY A 446 -3.75 21.50 -11.94
N THR A 447 -2.92 20.91 -11.07
CA THR A 447 -1.47 20.85 -11.24
C THR A 447 -1.05 19.87 -12.34
N GLY A 448 -1.80 18.78 -12.56
CA GLY A 448 -1.50 17.65 -13.43
C GLY A 448 -0.58 16.59 -12.83
N LEU A 449 -0.07 16.83 -11.62
CA LEU A 449 0.56 15.81 -10.78
C LEU A 449 -0.53 14.94 -10.13
N ALA A 450 -0.18 13.70 -9.76
CA ALA A 450 -1.04 12.86 -8.94
C ALA A 450 -1.46 13.57 -7.65
N LYS A 451 -2.66 13.23 -7.14
CA LYS A 451 -3.27 13.85 -5.95
C LYS A 451 -2.44 13.61 -4.69
N PHE A 452 -1.73 12.49 -4.66
CA PHE A 452 -0.79 12.10 -3.62
C PHE A 452 0.45 11.48 -4.29
N PRO A 453 1.67 11.62 -3.76
CA PRO A 453 2.82 10.94 -4.34
C PRO A 453 2.70 9.43 -4.15
N TYR A 454 3.23 8.66 -5.09
CA TYR A 454 3.49 7.25 -4.85
C TYR A 454 4.71 7.11 -3.94
N ILE A 455 4.45 6.67 -2.70
CA ILE A 455 5.51 6.32 -1.75
C ILE A 455 5.77 4.81 -1.79
N ARG A 456 7.04 4.43 -1.79
CA ARG A 456 7.45 3.01 -1.82
C ARG A 456 7.64 2.43 -0.42
N GLY A 457 7.83 3.25 0.60
CA GLY A 457 7.97 2.80 1.98
C GLY A 457 7.27 3.76 2.93
N THR A 458 6.37 3.22 3.75
CA THR A 458 5.67 3.96 4.80
C THR A 458 6.23 3.61 6.19
N ARG A 459 5.60 4.14 7.25
CA ARG A 459 5.78 3.69 8.64
C ARG A 459 5.28 2.24 8.77
N ARG A 460 6.16 1.33 9.18
CA ARG A 460 5.87 -0.11 9.30
C ARG A 460 5.69 -0.47 10.76
N ILE A 461 4.54 -1.03 11.11
CA ILE A 461 4.23 -1.43 12.48
C ILE A 461 5.20 -2.51 12.98
N VAL A 462 5.33 -2.64 14.29
CA VAL A 462 5.90 -3.84 14.90
C VAL A 462 4.77 -4.82 15.18
N GLY A 463 4.90 -6.01 14.59
CA GLY A 463 3.89 -7.07 14.61
C GLY A 463 3.74 -7.71 15.99
N LEU A 464 2.70 -8.52 16.14
CA LEU A 464 2.41 -9.26 17.37
C LEU A 464 3.65 -10.01 17.84
N SER A 465 3.91 -9.91 19.14
CA SER A 465 5.10 -10.50 19.79
C SER A 465 6.43 -10.00 19.21
N ASN A 466 6.54 -8.71 18.86
CA ASN A 466 7.73 -8.12 18.25
C ASN A 466 8.13 -8.78 16.91
N PHE A 467 7.16 -9.28 16.16
CA PHE A 467 7.43 -9.93 14.88
C PHE A 467 7.66 -8.92 13.77
N ARG A 468 8.55 -9.27 12.83
CA ARG A 468 8.69 -8.65 11.52
C ARG A 468 9.04 -9.71 10.50
N VAL A 469 8.50 -9.60 9.28
CA VAL A 469 8.99 -10.37 8.15
C VAL A 469 10.37 -9.82 7.77
N THR A 470 11.41 -10.64 7.85
CA THR A 470 12.78 -10.31 7.43
C THR A 470 13.21 -11.15 6.22
N GLU A 471 14.32 -10.81 5.57
CA GLU A 471 14.76 -11.48 4.35
C GLU A 471 15.05 -12.98 4.55
N ARG A 472 15.33 -13.40 5.79
CA ARG A 472 15.58 -14.80 6.16
C ARG A 472 14.45 -15.76 5.77
N TYR A 473 13.22 -15.26 5.62
CA TYR A 473 12.06 -16.08 5.26
C TYR A 473 11.89 -16.24 3.75
N PHE A 474 12.66 -15.49 2.95
CA PHE A 474 12.66 -15.62 1.50
C PHE A 474 13.61 -16.72 1.05
N VAL A 475 13.12 -17.52 0.09
CA VAL A 475 13.98 -18.40 -0.71
C VAL A 475 14.29 -17.69 -2.02
N ASP A 476 15.57 -17.55 -2.37
CA ASP A 476 15.95 -16.89 -3.63
C ASP A 476 15.86 -17.86 -4.82
N THR A 477 14.96 -17.58 -5.76
CA THR A 477 14.78 -18.42 -6.97
C THR A 477 15.98 -18.41 -7.91
N ARG A 478 16.97 -17.53 -7.67
CA ARG A 478 18.22 -17.48 -8.43
C ARG A 478 19.41 -18.12 -7.73
N SER A 479 19.22 -18.66 -6.53
CA SER A 479 20.28 -19.38 -5.84
C SER A 479 20.60 -20.70 -6.54
N ASP A 480 21.87 -21.13 -6.49
CA ASP A 480 22.33 -22.39 -7.10
C ASP A 480 21.69 -23.62 -6.43
N ASP A 481 21.21 -23.49 -5.19
CA ASP A 481 20.53 -24.53 -4.40
C ASP A 481 19.00 -24.43 -4.43
N TYR A 482 18.43 -23.55 -5.26
CA TYR A 482 16.99 -23.48 -5.44
C TYR A 482 16.45 -24.78 -6.05
N ALA A 483 15.56 -25.45 -5.33
CA ALA A 483 15.01 -26.75 -5.67
C ALA A 483 13.52 -26.69 -6.08
N GLY A 484 12.98 -25.50 -6.34
CA GLY A 484 11.59 -25.31 -6.75
C GLY A 484 10.59 -25.14 -5.60
N GLN A 485 11.06 -24.93 -4.38
CA GLN A 485 10.24 -24.71 -3.18
C GLN A 485 9.67 -23.29 -3.11
N SER A 486 8.65 -23.08 -2.26
CA SER A 486 8.16 -21.74 -1.89
C SER A 486 9.04 -21.11 -0.80
N SER A 487 8.82 -19.81 -0.52
CA SER A 487 9.36 -19.17 0.68
C SER A 487 8.70 -19.73 1.95
N PHE A 488 9.20 -19.38 3.14
CA PHE A 488 8.68 -19.96 4.39
C PHE A 488 7.18 -19.71 4.58
N ARG A 489 6.40 -20.78 4.79
CA ARG A 489 4.97 -20.72 5.11
C ARG A 489 4.76 -20.71 6.62
N TYR A 490 4.00 -19.74 7.11
CA TYR A 490 3.70 -19.59 8.53
C TYR A 490 2.41 -20.32 8.90
N TYR A 491 2.31 -20.84 10.12
CA TYR A 491 1.07 -21.46 10.63
C TYR A 491 -0.15 -20.51 10.62
N ASP A 492 0.11 -19.20 10.70
CA ASP A 492 -0.84 -18.09 10.70
C ASP A 492 -0.87 -17.33 9.36
N SER A 493 -0.52 -17.99 8.25
CA SER A 493 -0.61 -17.38 6.91
C SER A 493 -2.06 -17.00 6.56
N VAL A 494 -2.26 -15.75 6.13
CA VAL A 494 -3.56 -15.13 5.79
C VAL A 494 -3.56 -14.50 4.39
N GLY A 495 -2.58 -14.82 3.57
CA GLY A 495 -2.49 -14.32 2.20
C GLY A 495 -1.21 -14.79 1.53
N ILE A 496 -1.11 -14.53 0.23
CA ILE A 496 0.06 -14.87 -0.58
C ILE A 496 0.57 -13.65 -1.36
N GLY A 497 1.84 -13.72 -1.78
CA GLY A 497 2.43 -12.73 -2.66
C GLY A 497 3.59 -13.30 -3.47
N ASN A 498 3.85 -12.66 -4.61
CA ASN A 498 5.04 -12.92 -5.41
C ASN A 498 5.46 -11.62 -6.08
N TYR A 499 6.63 -11.12 -5.74
CA TYR A 499 7.28 -10.02 -6.45
C TYR A 499 8.77 -9.97 -6.09
N ALA A 500 9.60 -9.40 -6.96
CA ALA A 500 11.01 -9.22 -6.65
C ALA A 500 11.18 -8.29 -5.44
N ALA A 501 12.30 -8.41 -4.71
CA ALA A 501 12.70 -7.35 -3.77
C ALA A 501 13.15 -6.12 -4.58
N ASP A 502 12.17 -5.33 -5.03
CA ASP A 502 12.33 -4.22 -5.96
C ASP A 502 12.64 -2.94 -5.17
N VAL A 503 13.91 -2.75 -4.82
CA VAL A 503 14.35 -1.56 -4.11
C VAL A 503 14.77 -0.47 -5.07
N HIS A 504 14.13 0.69 -4.95
CA HIS A 504 14.55 1.89 -5.64
C HIS A 504 15.59 2.66 -4.80
N PRO A 505 16.64 3.23 -5.45
CA PRO A 505 17.74 3.83 -4.72
C PRO A 505 17.34 5.15 -4.05
N THR A 506 17.95 5.38 -2.90
CA THR A 506 18.02 6.66 -2.20
C THR A 506 19.49 7.01 -2.01
N TRP A 507 19.84 8.29 -2.15
CA TRP A 507 21.22 8.77 -2.08
C TRP A 507 21.60 9.33 -0.72
N VAL A 508 20.62 9.50 0.15
CA VAL A 508 20.84 9.94 1.53
C VAL A 508 21.04 8.79 2.50
N SER A 509 20.66 7.56 2.11
CA SER A 509 20.69 6.44 3.03
C SER A 509 22.06 5.76 3.14
N THR A 510 22.44 5.43 4.36
CA THR A 510 23.59 4.56 4.71
C THR A 510 23.16 3.18 5.22
N GLY A 511 21.86 2.89 5.20
CA GLY A 511 21.31 1.61 5.65
C GLY A 511 21.77 0.39 4.84
N ILE A 512 21.48 -0.80 5.37
CA ILE A 512 21.86 -2.11 4.82
C ILE A 512 21.53 -2.19 3.34
N SER A 513 22.53 -2.39 2.49
CA SER A 513 22.35 -2.63 1.05
C SER A 513 21.49 -3.87 0.81
N PRO A 514 20.32 -3.76 0.17
CA PRO A 514 19.56 -4.95 -0.19
C PRO A 514 20.37 -5.75 -1.23
N SER A 515 20.42 -7.07 -1.08
CA SER A 515 20.71 -7.93 -2.22
C SER A 515 19.51 -7.88 -3.18
N ARG A 516 19.75 -7.99 -4.48
CA ARG A 516 18.66 -8.19 -5.44
C ARG A 516 18.10 -9.60 -5.24
N HIS A 517 17.04 -9.71 -4.45
CA HIS A 517 16.38 -10.99 -4.19
C HIS A 517 15.21 -11.22 -5.13
N TYR A 518 15.12 -12.45 -5.60
CA TYR A 518 13.99 -12.94 -6.39
C TYR A 518 13.26 -13.96 -5.54
N PRO A 519 12.53 -13.53 -4.50
CA PRO A 519 11.90 -14.44 -3.57
C PRO A 519 10.97 -15.38 -4.34
N ALA A 520 11.03 -16.65 -3.98
CA ALA A 520 10.04 -17.62 -4.36
C ALA A 520 8.67 -17.18 -3.82
N PRO A 521 7.56 -17.71 -4.36
CA PRO A 521 6.22 -17.40 -3.88
C PRO A 521 6.15 -17.43 -2.35
N PHE A 522 5.59 -16.39 -1.74
CA PHE A 522 5.65 -16.15 -0.28
C PHE A 522 4.26 -15.92 0.31
N TYR A 523 4.21 -15.82 1.64
CA TYR A 523 3.00 -15.80 2.46
C TYR A 523 2.95 -14.57 3.36
N ILE A 524 1.75 -14.08 3.64
CA ILE A 524 1.49 -12.95 4.53
C ILE A 524 1.04 -13.52 5.89
N PRO A 525 1.85 -13.43 6.97
CA PRO A 525 1.45 -13.93 8.27
C PRO A 525 0.56 -12.94 9.03
N TYR A 526 -0.47 -13.43 9.71
CA TYR A 526 -1.41 -12.60 10.48
C TYR A 526 -0.69 -11.78 11.56
N ARG A 527 0.31 -12.37 12.23
CA ARG A 527 1.08 -11.66 13.26
C ARG A 527 1.80 -10.40 12.73
N ALA A 528 1.97 -10.24 11.41
CA ALA A 528 2.51 -9.03 10.82
C ALA A 528 1.49 -7.90 10.64
N LEU A 529 0.19 -8.19 10.74
CA LEU A 529 -0.89 -7.21 10.62
C LEU A 529 -1.17 -6.56 11.98
N GLY A 530 -1.14 -7.30 13.09
CA GLY A 530 -1.50 -6.77 14.40
C GLY A 530 -0.41 -5.93 15.07
N SER A 531 -0.80 -4.83 15.72
CA SER A 531 0.11 -4.05 16.58
C SER A 531 0.49 -4.79 17.86
N VAL A 532 1.80 -4.84 18.16
CA VAL A 532 2.32 -5.43 19.40
C VAL A 532 1.77 -4.79 20.69
N ASN A 533 1.47 -3.49 20.67
CA ASN A 533 1.11 -2.74 21.88
C ASN A 533 -0.25 -2.03 21.82
N VAL A 534 -0.92 -1.97 20.66
CA VAL A 534 -2.26 -1.39 20.52
C VAL A 534 -3.27 -2.48 20.15
N ARG A 535 -4.05 -2.94 21.12
CA ARG A 535 -4.83 -4.19 21.04
C ARG A 535 -5.90 -4.23 19.97
N ASN A 536 -6.36 -3.07 19.50
CA ASN A 536 -7.40 -2.94 18.50
C ASN A 536 -6.92 -2.26 17.22
N LEU A 537 -5.61 -2.26 16.96
CA LEU A 537 -5.02 -1.72 15.73
C LEU A 537 -4.43 -2.85 14.88
N LEU A 538 -4.86 -2.89 13.63
CA LEU A 538 -4.29 -3.66 12.54
C LEU A 538 -3.62 -2.72 11.53
N ALA A 539 -2.60 -3.21 10.85
CA ALA A 539 -1.94 -2.56 9.73
C ALA A 539 -2.30 -3.27 8.43
N ALA A 540 -2.42 -2.51 7.35
CA ALA A 540 -2.64 -3.01 6.01
C ALA A 540 -1.62 -2.42 5.02
N GLY A 541 -1.62 -2.96 3.79
CA GLY A 541 -0.75 -2.51 2.70
C GLY A 541 0.72 -2.48 3.10
N LYS A 542 1.39 -1.37 2.80
CA LYS A 542 2.81 -1.15 3.08
C LYS A 542 3.12 -1.05 4.58
N ALA A 543 2.11 -0.88 5.43
CA ALA A 543 2.28 -0.55 6.83
C ALA A 543 2.46 -1.77 7.74
N ILE A 544 2.29 -2.99 7.21
CA ILE A 544 2.50 -4.24 7.96
C ILE A 544 3.95 -4.39 8.45
N ALA A 545 4.13 -5.30 9.41
CA ALA A 545 5.41 -5.56 10.07
C ALA A 545 6.42 -6.25 9.14
N THR A 546 7.07 -5.44 8.32
CA THR A 546 8.12 -5.82 7.38
C THR A 546 9.40 -5.03 7.68
N THR A 547 10.54 -5.58 7.28
CA THR A 547 11.80 -4.84 7.15
C THR A 547 11.79 -3.96 5.90
N PHE A 548 12.76 -3.04 5.76
CA PHE A 548 12.89 -2.28 4.53
C PHE A 548 13.00 -3.19 3.28
N ILE A 549 13.78 -4.27 3.38
CA ILE A 549 14.05 -5.18 2.27
C ILE A 549 12.79 -5.94 1.89
N THR A 550 12.13 -6.58 2.86
CA THR A 550 10.91 -7.37 2.58
C THR A 550 9.75 -6.49 2.15
N ASN A 551 9.61 -5.28 2.71
CA ASN A 551 8.60 -4.31 2.28
C ASN A 551 8.65 -4.04 0.77
N SER A 552 9.85 -4.02 0.17
CA SER A 552 10.02 -3.80 -1.27
C SER A 552 9.38 -4.89 -2.15
N ALA A 553 9.14 -6.09 -1.61
CA ALA A 553 8.41 -7.16 -2.27
C ALA A 553 6.92 -7.22 -1.87
N TYR A 554 6.54 -6.71 -0.70
CA TYR A 554 5.15 -6.75 -0.21
C TYR A 554 4.28 -5.56 -0.66
N ARG A 555 4.90 -4.43 -1.04
CA ARG A 555 4.25 -3.14 -1.40
C ARG A 555 3.58 -3.07 -2.78
N LEU A 556 3.29 -4.21 -3.41
CA LEU A 556 2.81 -4.24 -4.78
C LEU A 556 1.30 -4.43 -4.82
N HIS A 557 0.65 -3.84 -5.82
CA HIS A 557 -0.82 -3.72 -5.90
C HIS A 557 -1.59 -4.99 -5.50
N PRO A 558 -1.33 -6.19 -6.07
CA PRO A 558 -2.13 -7.36 -5.73
C PRO A 558 -1.89 -7.85 -4.30
N ILE A 559 -0.67 -7.64 -3.79
CA ILE A 559 -0.26 -8.04 -2.45
C ILE A 559 -0.84 -7.08 -1.42
N GLU A 560 -0.81 -5.76 -1.69
CA GLU A 560 -1.51 -4.77 -0.87
C GLU A 560 -3.01 -5.04 -0.81
N TRP A 561 -3.64 -5.41 -1.92
CA TRP A 561 -5.04 -5.81 -1.90
C TRP A 561 -5.30 -7.05 -1.03
N ALA A 562 -4.46 -8.09 -1.15
CA ALA A 562 -4.54 -9.28 -0.31
C ALA A 562 -4.36 -8.97 1.18
N ILE A 563 -3.39 -8.12 1.53
CA ILE A 563 -3.17 -7.64 2.91
C ILE A 563 -4.40 -6.88 3.41
N GLY A 564 -4.97 -5.99 2.59
CA GLY A 564 -6.18 -5.24 2.93
C GLY A 564 -7.36 -6.18 3.19
N SER A 565 -7.56 -7.17 2.31
CA SER A 565 -8.60 -8.20 2.47
C SER A 565 -8.47 -8.94 3.80
N ALA A 566 -7.24 -9.35 4.15
CA ALA A 566 -6.95 -10.03 5.40
C ALA A 566 -7.20 -9.14 6.63
N ALA A 567 -6.76 -7.88 6.60
CA ALA A 567 -6.97 -6.94 7.69
C ALA A 567 -8.46 -6.59 7.90
N GLY A 568 -9.23 -6.46 6.81
CA GLY A 568 -10.67 -6.22 6.86
C GLY A 568 -11.44 -7.38 7.46
N ALA A 569 -11.16 -8.61 7.02
CA ALA A 569 -11.75 -9.82 7.60
C ALA A 569 -11.40 -9.97 9.09
N ALA A 570 -10.13 -9.74 9.46
CA ALA A 570 -9.71 -9.74 10.86
C ALA A 570 -10.45 -8.69 11.69
N ALA A 571 -10.61 -7.47 11.19
CA ALA A 571 -11.36 -6.43 11.89
C ALA A 571 -12.83 -6.81 12.10
N ALA A 572 -13.46 -7.40 11.08
CA ALA A 572 -14.82 -7.90 11.13
C ALA A 572 -15.02 -9.00 12.17
N LEU A 573 -14.07 -9.93 12.31
CA LEU A 573 -14.12 -10.97 13.34
C LEU A 573 -13.85 -10.39 14.73
N MET A 574 -12.84 -9.52 14.90
CA MET A 574 -12.53 -8.89 16.18
C MET A 574 -13.73 -8.14 16.78
N ILE A 575 -14.49 -7.43 15.93
CA ILE A 575 -15.61 -6.61 16.41
C ILE A 575 -16.87 -7.42 16.73
N GLN A 576 -16.93 -8.71 16.39
CA GLN A 576 -18.08 -9.57 16.72
C GLN A 576 -18.26 -9.68 18.24
N ASP A 577 -17.18 -9.85 18.98
CA ASP A 577 -17.17 -10.03 20.44
C ASP A 577 -16.27 -9.03 21.19
N GLY A 578 -15.64 -8.09 20.48
CA GLY A 578 -14.76 -7.09 21.09
C GLY A 578 -13.35 -7.62 21.40
N SER A 579 -12.95 -8.70 20.73
CA SER A 579 -11.62 -9.30 20.77
C SER A 579 -10.50 -8.33 20.37
N THR A 580 -9.32 -8.63 20.88
CA THR A 580 -8.06 -7.98 20.52
C THR A 580 -7.41 -8.66 19.31
N ASN A 581 -6.40 -7.99 18.74
CA ASN A 581 -5.58 -8.56 17.68
C ASN A 581 -4.76 -9.79 18.14
N TYR A 582 -4.48 -9.93 19.44
CA TYR A 582 -3.85 -11.14 19.97
C TYR A 582 -4.82 -12.32 20.03
N ASP A 583 -6.10 -12.08 20.36
CA ASP A 583 -7.09 -13.15 20.49
C ASP A 583 -7.33 -13.89 19.15
N LEU A 584 -7.10 -13.23 18.01
CA LEU A 584 -7.17 -13.88 16.69
C LEU A 584 -6.01 -14.85 16.40
N LEU A 585 -4.96 -14.90 17.23
CA LEU A 585 -3.94 -15.95 17.15
C LEU A 585 -4.34 -17.22 17.91
N GLU A 586 -5.45 -17.21 18.68
CA GLU A 586 -6.01 -18.46 19.21
C GLU A 586 -6.44 -19.37 18.09
N ILE A 587 -6.04 -20.64 18.13
CA ILE A 587 -6.20 -21.56 16.99
C ILE A 587 -7.63 -21.60 16.46
N PRO A 588 -8.70 -21.75 17.27
CA PRO A 588 -10.06 -21.73 16.72
C PRO A 588 -10.40 -20.41 15.98
N ALA A 589 -9.98 -19.27 16.52
CA ALA A 589 -10.21 -17.96 15.92
C ALA A 589 -9.36 -17.74 14.65
N LEU A 590 -8.10 -18.17 14.68
CA LEU A 590 -7.18 -18.13 13.55
C LEU A 590 -7.68 -18.98 12.37
N ARG A 591 -8.19 -20.18 12.65
CA ARG A 591 -8.75 -21.06 11.60
C ARG A 591 -10.02 -20.44 10.99
N ALA A 592 -10.91 -19.91 11.81
CA ALA A 592 -12.07 -19.16 11.33
C ALA A 592 -11.67 -17.96 10.45
N LEU A 593 -10.63 -17.20 10.86
CA LEU A 593 -10.09 -16.11 10.05
C LEU A 593 -9.53 -16.60 8.71
N GLN A 594 -8.72 -17.65 8.73
CA GLN A 594 -8.12 -18.23 7.52
C GLN A 594 -9.17 -18.78 6.55
N GLU A 595 -10.20 -19.45 7.06
CA GLU A 595 -11.34 -19.94 6.27
C GLU A 595 -12.11 -18.77 5.63
N GLU A 596 -12.43 -17.73 6.42
CA GLU A 596 -13.12 -16.53 5.93
C GLU A 596 -12.33 -15.84 4.82
N ILE A 597 -11.03 -15.61 5.03
CA ILE A 597 -10.18 -14.96 4.04
C ILE A 597 -10.08 -15.83 2.78
N ASN A 598 -9.78 -17.13 2.93
CA ASN A 598 -9.57 -18.04 1.81
C ASN A 598 -10.83 -18.22 0.93
N GLY A 599 -12.02 -17.91 1.46
CA GLY A 599 -13.25 -17.87 0.67
C GLY A 599 -13.25 -16.82 -0.45
N ASN A 600 -12.40 -15.80 -0.37
CA ASN A 600 -12.30 -14.71 -1.36
C ASN A 600 -10.87 -14.39 -1.80
N SER A 601 -9.91 -14.41 -0.88
CA SER A 601 -8.50 -14.11 -1.11
C SER A 601 -7.64 -15.33 -0.80
N PRO A 602 -6.93 -15.92 -1.79
CA PRO A 602 -6.10 -17.09 -1.55
C PRO A 602 -5.05 -16.88 -0.47
N ILE A 603 -4.91 -17.86 0.44
CA ILE A 603 -3.91 -17.84 1.52
C ILE A 603 -2.81 -18.90 1.36
N SER A 604 -2.88 -19.69 0.29
CA SER A 604 -1.95 -20.77 -0.01
C SER A 604 -1.58 -20.80 -1.49
N TRP A 605 -0.43 -21.40 -1.78
CA TRP A 605 -0.01 -21.72 -3.13
C TRP A 605 -0.31 -23.19 -3.42
N ALA A 606 -1.45 -23.49 -4.06
CA ALA A 606 -1.91 -24.85 -4.33
C ALA A 606 -0.92 -25.80 -5.09
N VAL A 607 0.18 -25.27 -5.62
CA VAL A 607 1.26 -26.09 -6.22
C VAL A 607 2.27 -26.58 -5.17
N TYR A 608 2.41 -25.87 -4.05
CA TYR A 608 3.32 -26.19 -2.95
C TYR A 608 2.59 -26.74 -1.72
N ASP A 609 1.34 -26.35 -1.55
CA ASP A 609 0.55 -26.60 -0.35
C ASP A 609 -0.49 -27.68 -0.59
N SER A 610 -0.46 -28.73 0.23
CA SER A 610 -1.46 -29.81 0.23
C SER A 610 -2.85 -29.33 0.64
N GLU A 611 -2.91 -28.37 1.57
CA GLU A 611 -4.12 -27.80 2.14
C GLU A 611 -4.01 -26.26 2.20
N ALA A 612 -5.14 -25.57 2.03
CA ALA A 612 -5.16 -24.10 2.06
C ALA A 612 -4.94 -23.52 3.45
N VAL A 613 -5.57 -24.11 4.46
CA VAL A 613 -5.36 -23.78 5.87
C VAL A 613 -4.31 -24.75 6.43
N PRO A 614 -3.20 -24.27 7.01
CA PRO A 614 -2.22 -25.14 7.65
C PRO A 614 -2.85 -26.01 8.75
N ASP A 615 -2.47 -27.29 8.83
CA ASP A 615 -2.94 -28.22 9.87
C ASP A 615 -2.06 -28.19 11.14
N TRP A 616 -0.92 -27.51 11.10
CA TRP A 616 -0.01 -27.28 12.24
C TRP A 616 -0.30 -25.94 12.94
N ASN A 617 -0.05 -25.86 14.26
CA ASN A 617 -0.44 -24.70 15.09
C ASN A 617 0.73 -23.86 15.61
N GLY A 618 1.92 -24.05 15.04
CA GLY A 618 3.11 -23.27 15.35
C GLY A 618 4.24 -23.50 14.35
N ASP A 619 5.24 -22.63 14.39
CA ASP A 619 6.42 -22.73 13.52
C ASP A 619 7.58 -23.40 14.25
N LEU A 620 8.27 -24.31 13.57
CA LEU A 620 9.56 -24.82 13.98
C LEU A 620 10.60 -24.38 12.95
N ILE A 621 11.50 -23.49 13.35
CA ILE A 621 12.56 -22.95 12.49
C ILE A 621 13.90 -23.47 12.99
N VAL A 622 14.58 -24.21 12.13
CA VAL A 622 15.89 -24.79 12.43
C VAL A 622 16.97 -24.00 11.69
N ASN A 623 18.00 -23.58 12.42
CA ASN A 623 19.23 -22.98 11.89
C ASN A 623 18.99 -21.83 10.88
N ASP A 624 18.06 -20.93 11.19
CA ASP A 624 17.67 -19.83 10.30
C ASP A 624 17.33 -20.28 8.87
N LEU A 625 16.72 -21.46 8.73
CA LEU A 625 16.36 -22.11 7.46
C LEU A 625 17.57 -22.48 6.59
N ASN A 626 18.78 -22.49 7.15
CA ASN A 626 20.00 -22.94 6.48
C ASN A 626 20.30 -24.41 6.82
N PRO A 627 20.97 -25.15 5.92
CA PRO A 627 21.42 -26.52 6.20
C PRO A 627 22.27 -26.60 7.47
N VAL A 628 22.02 -27.63 8.29
CA VAL A 628 22.85 -27.90 9.48
C VAL A 628 24.19 -28.50 9.05
N GLU A 629 25.29 -27.82 9.37
CA GLU A 629 26.65 -28.27 9.07
C GLU A 629 27.27 -29.05 10.25
N ALA A 630 28.03 -30.12 9.93
CA ALA A 630 28.64 -30.96 10.95
C ALA A 630 29.61 -30.18 11.85
N GLY A 631 29.35 -30.20 13.16
CA GLY A 631 30.23 -29.55 14.14
C GLY A 631 30.12 -28.02 14.19
N VAL A 632 29.23 -27.42 13.41
CA VAL A 632 28.92 -25.99 13.46
C VAL A 632 27.73 -25.79 14.42
N PRO A 633 27.86 -24.91 15.43
CA PRO A 633 26.75 -24.61 16.32
C PRO A 633 25.58 -23.96 15.57
N PHE A 634 24.36 -24.36 15.90
CA PHE A 634 23.13 -23.76 15.36
C PHE A 634 22.10 -23.51 16.47
N ALA A 635 20.99 -22.86 16.09
CA ALA A 635 19.85 -22.59 16.96
C ALA A 635 18.55 -23.13 16.38
N ILE A 636 17.59 -23.39 17.26
CA ILE A 636 16.22 -23.73 16.92
C ILE A 636 15.29 -22.69 17.55
N GLU A 637 14.36 -22.19 16.76
CA GLU A 637 13.30 -21.28 17.19
C GLU A 637 11.96 -21.98 17.06
N VAL A 638 11.15 -21.91 18.12
CA VAL A 638 9.78 -22.43 18.14
C VAL A 638 8.84 -21.29 18.37
N TYR A 639 7.93 -21.05 17.43
CA TYR A 639 6.81 -20.13 17.65
C TYR A 639 5.54 -20.93 17.86
N HIS A 640 4.91 -20.79 19.02
CA HIS A 640 3.55 -21.26 19.26
C HIS A 640 2.88 -20.26 20.21
N HIS A 641 1.71 -19.74 19.83
CA HIS A 641 1.09 -18.57 20.46
C HIS A 641 1.00 -18.70 22.00
N ARG A 642 0.62 -19.89 22.48
CA ARG A 642 0.42 -20.23 23.90
C ARG A 642 1.55 -21.01 24.58
N ALA A 643 2.63 -21.36 23.86
CA ALA A 643 3.67 -22.21 24.46
C ALA A 643 4.52 -21.43 25.47
N TYR A 644 4.70 -22.01 26.65
CA TYR A 644 5.59 -21.53 27.70
C TYR A 644 6.96 -22.24 27.65
N ARG A 645 6.97 -23.52 27.25
CA ARG A 645 8.16 -24.37 27.19
C ARG A 645 8.14 -25.22 25.92
N ALA A 646 9.31 -25.50 25.35
CA ALA A 646 9.46 -26.42 24.23
C ALA A 646 10.59 -27.43 24.50
N GLU A 647 10.31 -28.70 24.23
CA GLU A 647 11.30 -29.79 24.22
C GLU A 647 11.62 -30.17 22.77
N ILE A 648 12.90 -30.24 22.43
CA ILE A 648 13.37 -30.42 21.06
C ILE A 648 14.01 -31.80 20.89
N PHE A 649 13.70 -32.45 19.78
CA PHE A 649 14.15 -33.79 19.42
C PHE A 649 14.71 -33.82 18.00
N LEU A 650 15.62 -34.76 17.72
CA LEU A 650 16.16 -35.07 16.40
C LEU A 650 16.17 -36.59 16.21
N GLY A 651 15.45 -37.11 15.21
CA GLY A 651 15.33 -38.55 14.99
C GLY A 651 14.82 -39.31 16.24
N GLY A 652 13.98 -38.66 17.05
CA GLY A 652 13.46 -39.16 18.32
C GLY A 652 14.40 -39.03 19.52
N ALA A 653 15.66 -38.62 19.33
CA ALA A 653 16.60 -38.34 20.42
C ALA A 653 16.36 -36.94 20.98
N PHE A 654 16.25 -36.81 22.30
CA PHE A 654 16.11 -35.51 22.96
C PHE A 654 17.40 -34.68 22.81
N LEU A 655 17.26 -33.47 22.27
CA LEU A 655 18.36 -32.52 22.08
C LEU A 655 18.44 -31.50 23.21
N GLY A 656 17.31 -31.09 23.76
CA GLY A 656 17.26 -30.09 24.83
C GLY A 656 15.87 -29.50 24.99
N GLU A 657 15.71 -28.66 26.00
CA GLU A 657 14.48 -27.90 26.24
C GLU A 657 14.80 -26.41 26.45
N THR A 658 13.80 -25.56 26.26
CA THR A 658 13.92 -24.13 26.52
C THR A 658 12.60 -23.55 27.04
N THR A 659 12.73 -22.58 27.94
CA THR A 659 11.68 -21.66 28.39
C THR A 659 12.04 -20.21 28.04
N THR A 660 13.16 -20.00 27.36
CA THR A 660 13.64 -18.67 26.98
C THR A 660 12.77 -18.14 25.86
N ARG A 661 11.81 -17.27 26.21
CA ARG A 661 10.95 -16.58 25.27
C ARG A 661 11.54 -15.23 24.89
N ALA A 662 11.76 -15.02 23.61
CA ALA A 662 12.28 -13.79 23.04
C ALA A 662 11.46 -13.45 21.80
N ASN A 663 10.87 -12.24 21.72
CA ASN A 663 10.01 -11.85 20.58
C ASN A 663 8.97 -12.92 20.21
N GLY A 664 8.28 -13.45 21.21
CA GLY A 664 7.21 -14.45 21.05
C GLY A 664 7.66 -15.89 20.80
N ARG A 665 8.91 -16.11 20.38
CA ARG A 665 9.49 -17.43 20.08
C ARG A 665 10.29 -17.98 21.26
N LEU A 666 10.29 -19.30 21.41
CA LEU A 666 11.14 -20.06 22.30
C LEU A 666 12.45 -20.40 21.57
N ILE A 667 13.60 -20.09 22.17
CA ILE A 667 14.90 -20.24 21.51
C ILE A 667 15.77 -21.27 22.24
N LEU A 668 16.31 -22.24 21.50
CA LEU A 668 17.32 -23.19 21.96
C LEU A 668 18.57 -23.07 21.08
N GLY A 669 19.62 -22.44 21.60
CA GLY A 669 20.88 -22.19 20.88
C GLY A 669 22.04 -23.09 21.30
N GLY A 670 23.13 -23.04 20.53
CA GLY A 670 24.38 -23.75 20.83
C GLY A 670 24.31 -25.26 20.60
N LEU A 671 23.35 -25.71 19.78
CA LEU A 671 23.16 -27.11 19.44
C LEU A 671 24.26 -27.55 18.45
N THR A 672 24.64 -28.83 18.49
CA THR A 672 25.59 -29.41 17.52
C THR A 672 25.06 -30.76 17.05
N ALA A 673 24.96 -30.92 15.72
CA ALA A 673 24.50 -32.15 15.08
C ALA A 673 25.42 -32.53 13.91
N HIS A 674 25.15 -33.68 13.30
CA HIS A 674 25.84 -34.10 12.09
C HIS A 674 25.34 -33.32 10.86
N ALA A 675 26.16 -33.24 9.81
CA ALA A 675 25.80 -32.53 8.58
C ALA A 675 24.54 -33.15 7.95
N GLY A 676 23.61 -32.30 7.52
CA GLY A 676 22.34 -32.74 6.92
C GLY A 676 21.41 -33.44 7.91
N ALA A 677 21.49 -33.12 9.20
CA ALA A 677 20.51 -33.58 10.18
C ALA A 677 19.11 -33.08 9.80
N THR A 678 18.16 -34.00 9.71
CA THR A 678 16.73 -33.74 9.43
C THR A 678 15.84 -34.47 10.43
N GLY A 679 14.54 -34.15 10.44
CA GLY A 679 13.57 -34.77 11.33
C GLY A 679 13.60 -34.17 12.73
N PHE A 680 13.78 -32.85 12.79
CA PHE A 680 13.61 -32.11 14.04
C PHE A 680 12.14 -32.09 14.46
N ARG A 681 11.89 -32.14 15.76
CA ARG A 681 10.55 -32.07 16.35
C ARG A 681 10.59 -31.24 17.63
N ALA A 682 9.56 -30.43 17.86
CA ALA A 682 9.32 -29.72 19.11
C ALA A 682 8.03 -30.20 19.76
N VAL A 683 8.05 -30.45 21.07
CA VAL A 683 6.85 -30.65 21.88
C VAL A 683 6.62 -29.37 22.68
N CYS A 684 5.50 -28.71 22.45
CA CYS A 684 5.13 -27.45 23.07
C CYS A 684 4.28 -27.70 24.31
N TYR A 685 4.58 -27.01 25.40
CA TYR A 685 3.87 -27.14 26.68
C TYR A 685 3.33 -25.80 27.16
N ASP A 686 2.20 -25.83 27.85
CA ASP A 686 1.70 -24.71 28.66
C ASP A 686 2.52 -24.54 29.96
N GLU A 687 2.13 -23.58 30.79
CA GLU A 687 2.80 -23.30 32.07
C GLU A 687 2.59 -24.45 33.09
N GLU A 688 1.45 -25.15 33.00
CA GLU A 688 1.09 -26.29 33.84
C GLU A 688 1.80 -27.60 33.43
N GLY A 689 2.47 -27.62 32.27
CA GLY A 689 3.19 -28.77 31.74
C GLY A 689 2.35 -29.74 30.93
N ASN A 690 1.13 -29.37 30.52
CA ASN A 690 0.35 -30.12 29.54
C ASN A 690 0.91 -29.90 28.14
N VAL A 691 0.84 -30.93 27.30
CA VAL A 691 1.22 -30.82 25.89
C VAL A 691 0.14 -30.02 25.16
N LEU A 692 0.54 -28.91 24.56
CA LEU A 692 -0.28 -28.09 23.68
C LEU A 692 -0.24 -28.60 22.24
N ASP A 693 0.98 -28.84 21.74
CA ASP A 693 1.18 -29.23 20.34
C ASP A 693 2.50 -29.98 20.14
N VAL A 694 2.61 -30.64 19.00
CA VAL A 694 3.82 -31.28 18.50
C VAL A 694 4.12 -30.74 17.11
N LEU A 695 5.16 -29.92 17.00
CA LEU A 695 5.62 -29.35 15.75
C LEU A 695 6.70 -30.24 15.16
N ASN A 696 6.57 -30.61 13.89
CA ASN A 696 7.61 -31.32 13.16
C ASN A 696 8.23 -30.39 12.13
N GLU A 697 9.53 -30.56 11.89
CA GLU A 697 10.16 -29.99 10.71
C GLU A 697 9.57 -30.75 9.53
N LEU A 698 8.87 -30.05 8.65
CA LEU A 698 8.37 -30.63 7.40
C LEU A 698 9.60 -31.15 6.66
N ASP A 699 9.78 -32.47 6.59
CA ASP A 699 10.79 -33.07 5.72
C ASP A 699 10.56 -32.46 4.33
N SER A 700 11.60 -31.94 3.70
CA SER A 700 11.55 -31.32 2.37
C SER A 700 11.30 -32.34 1.25
N GLY A 701 10.39 -33.29 1.46
CA GLY A 701 10.19 -34.46 0.63
C GLY A 701 9.25 -35.51 1.21
N ASP A 702 8.10 -35.13 1.76
CA ASP A 702 6.96 -36.06 1.79
C ASP A 702 6.53 -36.33 0.32
N GLU A 703 7.27 -37.21 -0.35
CA GLU A 703 6.69 -38.03 -1.39
C GLU A 703 5.54 -38.82 -0.75
N PRO A 704 4.35 -38.89 -1.37
CA PRO A 704 3.30 -39.75 -0.87
C PRO A 704 3.82 -41.19 -0.86
N ASP A 705 3.77 -41.83 0.30
CA ASP A 705 4.04 -43.27 0.45
C ASP A 705 3.22 -44.05 -0.60
N PRO A 706 3.86 -44.68 -1.61
CA PRO A 706 3.15 -45.46 -2.63
C PRO A 706 2.59 -46.77 -2.09
N SER A 707 2.78 -47.09 -0.80
CA SER A 707 2.47 -48.39 -0.20
C SER A 707 1.22 -48.43 0.69
N ILE A 708 0.42 -47.37 0.73
CA ILE A 708 -0.90 -47.40 1.38
C ILE A 708 -2.01 -47.28 0.33
N VAL A 709 -2.09 -48.32 -0.51
CA VAL A 709 -3.33 -48.76 -1.15
C VAL A 709 -3.44 -50.26 -0.90
N ASP A 710 -4.25 -50.64 0.08
CA ASP A 710 -5.06 -51.87 0.05
C ASP A 710 -6.39 -51.63 0.78
#